data_AF-A0A517XTE8-F1
#
_entry.id   AF-A0A517XTE8-F1
#
_cell.length_a   1.000
_cell.length_b   1.000
_cell.length_c   1.000
_cell.angle_alpha   90.00
_cell.angle_beta   90.00
_cell.angle_gamma   90.00
#
_symmetry.space_group_name_H-M   'P 1'
#
loop_
_entity.id
_entity.type
_entity.pdbx_description
1 polymer ?
#
loop_
_entity_poly.entity_id
_entity_poly.type
_entity_poly.pdbx_seq_one_letter_code
_entity_poly.pdbx_strand_id
1 'polypeptide(L)'
;MSHDRTQPAAPIRNPVATGDYTPAPAPDPAGTQPSSRPAGARPDGLLDVPGYAVTGEIARGGMGRVLAATDLAFGREVAVKVLLPGHEAGEEAERFVREARITGRLAHPGIPPAYELGTLAEGSPFLAMKLVRGRTLAALLADRPDLADDRPRFVGVVEQIAQAVGFAHSQGVIHRDLKPANVMVGAFGEVQVMDWGLAREREEERPADGPGVRETALEVRAAALTVAGAVMGTPAYMAPEQARGEDVDARADVFALGGVLCEVLTGKRTFTGATTAEVMAKARAGDLSDPFARLDACGADSDLLSLAKQCLSPRPTDRPADGTVVAAELAAYRAGVEARLRQAETDRAAAEAKAEEQRKRRRVQLVLAGVVVLVAIGGGVTAVQVQARREQDRIAADETTRQKERETRAAALVDSLAGADPAAVPRIVADLTDLRDLARPRLVELAAQPVTTPAGLHARLALLPDELGRAAELAAYLPACQPGELLPIRDALKPHAVVVSPPLWAVLANESAAPGRRVRAAAALAGLAPADPRWAGLAPAVAEAAVQANPVEFVAWSAALEPVRGALLQALVKRYPASRERIESGKLAVSALSAEASGFDLTANLLARYAADRPAELAELAVTVDARHHALFAGAITTNRAAVVPLLTAELGRRVVVPEDKPVADYLGEITAADLRVKHATAKAAMAAKRFEVRLLGGKSYRLTLESADFDSYLAVRDAAGKEVAADDDGGGGENALLNYTPSGDGSYAVYASSFKGVGAFILRVVETATGVEEAKEALALRQANAAAVLLSPVESEAVWPLFKHTPDPTVRSYLVHRAARVGVDPVALVGRFRAEGDMSAKRALLLTLGEYPPAAVPDRAGLTAELLTLYKEDADAGLHGSLDWLLRQKWGQAAAVAVIDAGLAKKGGDGAKTGKGWYVNGEGQAFTVIREPKEFTLGSPATEPGRVEVNEPAHRKRIVRSFAIATKEVTVDQFLRFRPGHSWVKRYSPDGDSPAVSVKWYQAAAYCNWLSDREGIPEDQWCYEPNAKGEYGEGMTMRKGHLSLTGYRLPTEVEWEYGCRAGAVTGRYFGRPEGLLPFYAWGLRNADDRSWPVGRLKPNDLGLFDMLGNVLEWVEDPAVPYATGQVEDRENAQYLEINEQLNRLLRGGSFSSTRELLRCALRGSVRPSYGDITVGFRPSRTLLD
;
A
#
# COMPACT_ATOMS: atom_id res chain seq x y z
N MET A 1 61.72 -5.53 59.89
CA MET A 1 61.19 -6.88 60.14
C MET A 1 60.46 -7.30 58.88
N SER A 2 61.14 -7.80 57.86
CA SER A 2 61.72 -9.15 57.68
C SER A 2 60.70 -10.19 57.21
N HIS A 3 61.01 -10.71 56.02
CA HIS A 3 60.64 -11.98 55.41
C HIS A 3 59.25 -12.12 54.76
N ASP A 4 59.09 -12.86 53.67
CA ASP A 4 59.93 -13.29 52.53
C ASP A 4 59.01 -14.08 51.58
N ARG A 5 59.38 -14.16 50.30
CA ARG A 5 59.14 -15.25 49.32
C ARG A 5 57.80 -15.45 48.56
N THR A 6 57.92 -15.09 47.27
CA THR A 6 57.71 -15.91 46.03
C THR A 6 56.31 -16.05 45.37
N GLN A 7 56.17 -15.30 44.27
CA GLN A 7 55.43 -15.59 43.00
C GLN A 7 55.99 -16.84 42.25
N PRO A 8 55.49 -17.24 41.04
CA PRO A 8 54.14 -17.25 40.44
C PRO A 8 53.80 -18.60 39.73
N ALA A 9 52.56 -18.79 39.25
CA ALA A 9 52.19 -19.91 38.34
C ALA A 9 51.54 -19.39 37.04
N ALA A 10 51.82 -20.12 35.96
CA ALA A 10 51.77 -19.74 34.55
C ALA A 10 50.38 -19.98 33.86
N PRO A 11 50.21 -19.61 32.57
CA PRO A 11 48.93 -19.52 31.88
C PRO A 11 48.42 -20.86 31.34
N ILE A 12 47.11 -21.06 31.37
CA ILE A 12 46.43 -22.27 30.89
C ILE A 12 46.37 -22.26 29.36
N ARG A 13 47.03 -23.25 28.77
CA ARG A 13 46.87 -23.71 27.38
C ARG A 13 45.56 -24.49 27.27
N ASN A 14 44.78 -24.24 26.22
CA ASN A 14 43.73 -25.16 25.76
C ASN A 14 44.34 -26.22 24.83
N PRO A 15 44.26 -27.52 25.15
CA PRO A 15 44.44 -28.60 24.19
C PRO A 15 43.06 -29.04 23.68
N VAL A 16 42.82 -28.94 22.36
CA VAL A 16 41.73 -29.68 21.72
C VAL A 16 42.25 -31.07 21.44
N ALA A 17 41.83 -32.02 22.27
CA ALA A 17 42.03 -33.44 22.05
C ALA A 17 41.00 -33.96 21.04
N THR A 18 41.51 -34.68 20.06
CA THR A 18 40.81 -35.50 19.07
C THR A 18 40.01 -36.61 19.75
N GLY A 19 38.72 -36.68 19.47
CA GLY A 19 37.85 -37.83 19.76
C GLY A 19 37.15 -38.26 18.48
N ASP A 20 37.41 -39.50 18.08
CA ASP A 20 37.00 -40.15 16.84
C ASP A 20 35.49 -40.12 16.60
N TYR A 21 35.07 -39.63 15.44
CA TYR A 21 33.80 -39.99 14.81
C TYR A 21 34.09 -40.39 13.36
N THR A 22 34.15 -41.70 13.12
CA THR A 22 34.22 -42.30 11.79
C THR A 22 32.88 -42.13 11.08
N PRO A 23 32.79 -41.42 9.93
CA PRO A 23 31.63 -41.50 9.07
C PRO A 23 31.71 -42.77 8.21
N ALA A 24 30.60 -43.53 8.16
CA ALA A 24 30.45 -44.65 7.24
C ALA A 24 30.56 -44.18 5.76
N PRO A 25 31.08 -45.01 4.85
CA PRO A 25 31.36 -44.61 3.48
C PRO A 25 30.07 -44.44 2.67
N ALA A 26 29.99 -43.32 1.94
CA ALA A 26 28.98 -43.10 0.91
C ALA A 26 29.25 -44.03 -0.30
N PRO A 27 28.22 -44.57 -0.97
CA PRO A 27 28.41 -45.35 -2.18
C PRO A 27 28.75 -44.43 -3.37
N ASP A 28 29.70 -44.91 -4.16
CA ASP A 28 30.38 -44.31 -5.30
C ASP A 28 29.43 -44.05 -6.50
N PRO A 29 29.40 -42.84 -7.12
CA PRO A 29 28.62 -42.59 -8.32
C PRO A 29 29.53 -42.65 -9.55
N ALA A 30 29.73 -43.84 -10.11
CA ALA A 30 30.34 -44.01 -11.42
C ALA A 30 29.39 -44.74 -12.39
N GLY A 31 28.84 -43.97 -13.32
CA GLY A 31 28.61 -44.42 -14.70
C GLY A 31 27.25 -45.02 -15.02
N THR A 32 26.30 -44.20 -15.46
CA THR A 32 25.48 -44.53 -16.64
C THR A 32 24.89 -43.26 -17.28
N GLN A 33 25.05 -43.11 -18.59
CA GLN A 33 24.48 -42.03 -19.40
C GLN A 33 22.93 -42.00 -19.34
N PRO A 34 22.29 -40.84 -19.58
CA PRO A 34 20.84 -40.72 -19.54
C PRO A 34 20.21 -41.34 -20.79
N SER A 35 19.70 -42.57 -20.67
CA SER A 35 18.73 -43.12 -21.62
C SER A 35 17.35 -42.53 -21.32
N SER A 36 16.75 -41.92 -22.33
CA SER A 36 15.36 -41.49 -22.37
C SER A 36 14.41 -42.59 -21.88
N ARG A 37 13.55 -42.26 -20.91
CA ARG A 37 12.34 -43.04 -20.57
C ARG A 37 11.14 -42.12 -20.38
N PRO A 38 9.93 -42.63 -20.69
CA PRO A 38 8.77 -41.83 -21.07
C PRO A 38 8.02 -41.27 -19.86
N ALA A 39 7.24 -40.22 -20.11
CA ALA A 39 6.26 -39.67 -19.20
C ALA A 39 5.27 -40.76 -18.72
N GLY A 40 5.04 -40.81 -17.40
CA GLY A 40 3.89 -41.50 -16.82
C GLY A 40 4.22 -42.67 -15.88
N ALA A 41 4.66 -42.36 -14.66
CA ALA A 41 4.36 -43.12 -13.44
C ALA A 41 4.72 -42.26 -12.21
N ARG A 42 3.71 -41.84 -11.43
CA ARG A 42 3.89 -41.13 -10.16
C ARG A 42 4.30 -42.15 -9.09
N PRO A 43 5.23 -41.82 -8.16
CA PRO A 43 5.51 -42.67 -7.02
C PRO A 43 4.28 -42.77 -6.10
N ASP A 44 3.90 -44.00 -5.76
CA ASP A 44 2.74 -44.32 -4.91
C ASP A 44 2.84 -43.65 -3.53
N GLY A 45 1.79 -42.92 -3.13
CA GLY A 45 1.58 -42.43 -1.76
C GLY A 45 1.63 -40.91 -1.54
N LEU A 46 1.96 -40.10 -2.55
CA LEU A 46 1.95 -38.64 -2.44
C LEU A 46 0.57 -38.07 -2.82
N LEU A 47 0.05 -37.16 -1.99
CA LEU A 47 -1.25 -36.50 -2.18
C LEU A 47 -1.26 -35.72 -3.51
N ASP A 48 -2.28 -35.92 -4.33
CA ASP A 48 -2.43 -35.18 -5.59
C ASP A 48 -3.00 -33.78 -5.30
N VAL A 49 -2.16 -32.76 -5.38
CA VAL A 49 -2.56 -31.36 -5.19
C VAL A 49 -2.65 -30.71 -6.58
N PRO A 50 -3.83 -30.25 -7.03
CA PRO A 50 -3.99 -29.66 -8.35
C PRO A 50 -3.00 -28.53 -8.61
N GLY A 51 -2.21 -28.63 -9.68
CA GLY A 51 -1.20 -27.61 -10.05
C GLY A 51 0.14 -27.70 -9.33
N TYR A 52 0.32 -28.64 -8.39
CA TYR A 52 1.56 -28.77 -7.60
C TYR A 52 2.10 -30.21 -7.62
N ALA A 53 3.39 -30.37 -7.92
CA ALA A 53 4.09 -31.64 -7.76
C ALA A 53 4.65 -31.76 -6.35
N VAL A 54 4.03 -32.58 -5.50
CA VAL A 54 4.49 -32.80 -4.12
C VAL A 54 5.84 -33.51 -4.12
N THR A 55 6.82 -32.92 -3.44
CA THR A 55 8.20 -33.42 -3.33
C THR A 55 8.48 -34.09 -1.98
N GLY A 56 7.68 -33.81 -0.94
CA GLY A 56 7.79 -34.48 0.36
C GLY A 56 6.87 -33.87 1.43
N GLU A 57 6.85 -34.46 2.63
CA GLU A 57 6.15 -33.93 3.80
C GLU A 57 7.14 -33.17 4.70
N ILE A 58 6.84 -31.91 5.03
CA ILE A 58 7.67 -31.04 5.87
C ILE A 58 7.32 -31.22 7.34
N ALA A 59 6.01 -31.26 7.63
CA ALA A 59 5.50 -31.35 9.00
C ALA A 59 4.11 -31.97 9.03
N ARG A 60 3.79 -32.67 10.12
CA ARG A 60 2.47 -33.23 10.41
C ARG A 60 2.00 -32.76 11.78
N GLY A 61 0.83 -32.12 11.82
CA GLY A 61 0.15 -31.73 13.05
C GLY A 61 -1.09 -32.59 13.32
N GLY A 62 -1.88 -32.21 14.33
CA GLY A 62 -3.08 -32.94 14.73
C GLY A 62 -4.28 -32.79 13.76
N MET A 63 -4.39 -31.68 13.03
CA MET A 63 -5.51 -31.38 12.12
C MET A 63 -5.10 -31.28 10.64
N GLY A 64 -3.80 -31.23 10.34
CA GLY A 64 -3.29 -31.00 8.98
C GLY A 64 -1.83 -31.36 8.83
N ARG A 65 -1.35 -31.39 7.58
CA ARG A 65 0.07 -31.59 7.22
C ARG A 65 0.53 -30.52 6.25
N VAL A 66 1.82 -30.20 6.29
CA VAL A 66 2.49 -29.25 5.38
C VAL A 66 3.40 -30.05 4.47
N LEU A 67 3.21 -29.89 3.18
CA LEU A 67 3.91 -30.59 2.12
C LEU A 67 4.87 -29.64 1.41
N ALA A 68 6.08 -30.09 1.10
CA ALA A 68 6.93 -29.43 0.12
C ALA A 68 6.41 -29.81 -1.27
N ALA A 69 6.28 -28.83 -2.16
CA ALA A 69 5.86 -29.08 -3.54
C ALA A 69 6.52 -28.10 -4.51
N THR A 70 6.53 -28.47 -5.78
CA THR A 70 6.90 -27.60 -6.89
C THR A 70 5.64 -27.15 -7.61
N ASP A 71 5.41 -25.84 -7.65
CA ASP A 71 4.38 -25.20 -8.46
C ASP A 71 4.67 -25.48 -9.95
N LEU A 72 3.76 -26.18 -10.63
CA LEU A 72 3.98 -26.65 -12.00
C LEU A 72 3.89 -25.52 -13.03
N ALA A 73 3.19 -24.42 -12.71
CA ALA A 73 3.04 -23.30 -13.61
C ALA A 73 4.29 -22.40 -13.61
N PHE A 74 4.86 -22.18 -12.43
CA PHE A 74 5.98 -21.24 -12.25
C PHE A 74 7.34 -21.92 -11.98
N GLY A 75 7.36 -23.22 -11.72
CA GLY A 75 8.58 -23.97 -11.41
C GLY A 75 9.23 -23.62 -10.07
N ARG A 76 8.51 -22.94 -9.17
CA ARG A 76 9.00 -22.53 -7.85
C ARG A 76 8.67 -23.57 -6.78
N GLU A 77 9.49 -23.64 -5.74
CA GLU A 77 9.19 -24.44 -4.55
C GLU A 77 8.23 -23.70 -3.60
N VAL A 78 7.25 -24.43 -3.10
CA VAL A 78 6.18 -23.93 -2.22
C VAL A 78 5.96 -24.88 -1.04
N ALA A 79 5.35 -24.36 0.01
CA ALA A 79 4.77 -25.15 1.08
C ALA A 79 3.25 -25.22 0.85
N VAL A 80 2.68 -26.43 0.86
CA VAL A 80 1.24 -26.65 0.72
C VAL A 80 0.70 -27.22 2.03
N LYS A 81 -0.11 -26.44 2.74
CA LYS A 81 -0.82 -26.91 3.95
C LYS A 81 -2.14 -27.56 3.51
N VAL A 82 -2.42 -28.75 4.01
CA VAL A 82 -3.65 -29.52 3.74
C VAL A 82 -4.21 -30.09 5.04
N LEU A 83 -5.52 -30.32 5.10
CA LEU A 83 -6.16 -31.00 6.22
C LEU A 83 -5.92 -32.52 6.17
N LEU A 84 -5.96 -33.19 7.32
CA LEU A 84 -5.93 -34.66 7.38
C LEU A 84 -7.32 -35.24 7.05
N PRO A 85 -7.40 -36.46 6.48
CA PRO A 85 -8.68 -37.13 6.23
C PRO A 85 -9.55 -37.21 7.50
N GLY A 86 -10.83 -36.87 7.40
CA GLY A 86 -11.76 -36.79 8.54
C GLY A 86 -11.94 -35.40 9.17
N HIS A 87 -11.15 -34.40 8.78
CA HIS A 87 -11.31 -32.98 9.17
C HIS A 87 -11.80 -32.09 8.01
N GLU A 88 -12.37 -32.71 6.99
CA GLU A 88 -12.61 -32.14 5.66
C GLU A 88 -13.91 -31.30 5.60
N ALA A 89 -14.78 -31.48 6.59
CA ALA A 89 -16.04 -30.75 6.76
C ALA A 89 -16.25 -30.40 8.24
N GLY A 90 -16.86 -29.24 8.51
CA GLY A 90 -17.11 -28.75 9.87
C GLY A 90 -16.28 -27.54 10.27
N GLU A 91 -16.20 -27.28 11.57
CA GLU A 91 -15.59 -26.08 12.16
C GLU A 91 -14.09 -25.97 11.84
N GLU A 92 -13.39 -27.10 11.71
CA GLU A 92 -11.97 -27.16 11.38
C GLU A 92 -11.66 -26.71 9.94
N ALA A 93 -12.47 -27.13 8.96
CA ALA A 93 -12.33 -26.71 7.57
C ALA A 93 -12.62 -25.22 7.41
N GLU A 94 -13.64 -24.71 8.10
CA GLU A 94 -13.93 -23.27 8.11
C GLU A 94 -12.81 -22.47 8.77
N ARG A 95 -12.23 -22.98 9.87
CA ARG A 95 -11.10 -22.34 10.55
C ARG A 95 -9.87 -22.31 9.67
N PHE A 96 -9.58 -23.38 8.93
CA PHE A 96 -8.49 -23.43 7.95
C PHE A 96 -8.67 -22.38 6.84
N VAL A 97 -9.88 -22.27 6.28
CA VAL A 97 -10.18 -21.27 5.25
C VAL A 97 -10.09 -19.85 5.81
N ARG A 98 -10.55 -19.61 7.04
CA ARG A 98 -10.39 -18.31 7.73
C ARG A 98 -8.92 -17.96 7.91
N GLU A 99 -8.10 -18.89 8.39
CA GLU A 99 -6.64 -18.72 8.53
C GLU A 99 -5.99 -18.38 7.18
N ALA A 100 -6.29 -19.15 6.13
CA ALA A 100 -5.75 -18.92 4.79
C ALA A 100 -6.12 -17.55 4.21
N ARG A 101 -7.37 -17.10 4.43
CA ARG A 101 -7.83 -15.76 4.00
C ARG A 101 -7.14 -14.64 4.77
N ILE A 102 -6.93 -14.81 6.08
CA ILE A 102 -6.18 -13.84 6.90
C ILE A 102 -4.74 -13.75 6.40
N THR A 103 -4.04 -14.89 6.25
CA THR A 103 -2.67 -14.89 5.74
C THR A 103 -2.56 -14.30 4.33
N GLY A 104 -3.52 -14.59 3.44
CA GLY A 104 -3.53 -14.03 2.09
C GLY A 104 -3.76 -12.52 1.98
N ARG A 105 -4.33 -11.88 3.02
CA ARG A 105 -4.50 -10.42 3.08
C ARG A 105 -3.26 -9.71 3.63
N LEU A 106 -2.40 -10.42 4.37
CA LEU A 106 -1.26 -9.83 5.04
C LEU A 106 0.00 -9.88 4.16
N ALA A 107 0.26 -8.78 3.45
CA ALA A 107 1.46 -8.61 2.62
C ALA A 107 2.56 -7.86 3.40
N HIS A 108 3.45 -8.60 4.06
CA HIS A 108 4.58 -8.05 4.82
C HIS A 108 5.82 -8.97 4.70
N PRO A 109 7.05 -8.44 4.63
CA PRO A 109 8.27 -9.27 4.53
C PRO A 109 8.42 -10.33 5.63
N GLY A 110 7.92 -10.02 6.83
CA GLY A 110 7.90 -10.92 7.98
C GLY A 110 6.69 -11.85 8.07
N ILE A 111 5.87 -11.96 7.02
CA ILE A 111 4.73 -12.88 6.93
C ILE A 111 4.83 -13.63 5.60
N PRO A 112 4.78 -14.98 5.59
CA PRO A 112 4.87 -15.74 4.34
C PRO A 112 3.68 -15.41 3.42
N PRO A 113 3.93 -15.03 2.15
CA PRO A 113 2.84 -14.78 1.23
C PRO A 113 2.09 -16.08 0.91
N ALA A 114 0.76 -16.01 0.94
CA ALA A 114 -0.10 -17.03 0.38
C ALA A 114 -0.16 -16.87 -1.15
N TYR A 115 -0.01 -17.97 -1.87
CA TYR A 115 -0.07 -17.99 -3.33
C TYR A 115 -1.43 -18.46 -3.83
N GLU A 116 -2.02 -19.45 -3.17
CA GLU A 116 -3.30 -20.03 -3.59
C GLU A 116 -4.04 -20.64 -2.39
N LEU A 117 -5.34 -20.40 -2.35
CA LEU A 117 -6.29 -21.19 -1.57
C LEU A 117 -7.13 -21.99 -2.57
N GLY A 118 -6.89 -23.29 -2.64
CA GLY A 118 -7.54 -24.18 -3.59
C GLY A 118 -8.25 -25.34 -2.90
N THR A 119 -8.75 -26.27 -3.72
CA THR A 119 -9.48 -27.44 -3.27
C THR A 119 -8.86 -28.70 -3.88
N LEU A 120 -8.64 -29.73 -3.06
CA LEU A 120 -8.18 -31.05 -3.49
C LEU A 120 -9.30 -31.79 -4.24
N ALA A 121 -8.97 -32.89 -4.93
CA ALA A 121 -9.94 -33.66 -5.70
C ALA A 121 -11.10 -34.21 -4.82
N GLU A 122 -10.81 -34.53 -3.57
CA GLU A 122 -11.77 -34.97 -2.55
C GLU A 122 -12.60 -33.84 -1.91
N GLY A 123 -12.36 -32.57 -2.24
CA GLY A 123 -13.13 -31.43 -1.73
C GLY A 123 -12.51 -30.68 -0.54
N SER A 124 -11.41 -31.20 0.03
CA SER A 124 -10.69 -30.58 1.15
C SER A 124 -9.90 -29.33 0.72
N PRO A 125 -9.91 -28.22 1.48
CA PRO A 125 -9.15 -27.03 1.14
C PRO A 125 -7.63 -27.25 1.31
N PHE A 126 -6.84 -26.59 0.45
CA PHE A 126 -5.39 -26.48 0.61
C PHE A 126 -4.92 -25.02 0.51
N LEU A 127 -3.82 -24.70 1.18
CA LEU A 127 -3.17 -23.40 1.11
C LEU A 127 -1.74 -23.58 0.61
N ALA A 128 -1.44 -23.09 -0.59
CA ALA A 128 -0.09 -22.97 -1.11
C ALA A 128 0.51 -21.62 -0.69
N MET A 129 1.71 -21.63 -0.11
CA MET A 129 2.40 -20.45 0.40
C MET A 129 3.92 -20.55 0.18
N LYS A 130 4.64 -19.47 0.48
CA LYS A 130 6.11 -19.47 0.43
C LYS A 130 6.70 -20.59 1.31
N LEU A 131 7.55 -21.42 0.71
CA LEU A 131 8.39 -22.34 1.47
C LEU A 131 9.48 -21.56 2.19
N VAL A 132 9.38 -21.44 3.51
CA VAL A 132 10.38 -20.74 4.33
C VAL A 132 11.55 -21.68 4.64
N ARG A 133 12.73 -21.38 4.08
CA ARG A 133 13.95 -22.14 4.32
C ARG A 133 14.66 -21.61 5.56
N GLY A 134 14.39 -22.22 6.71
CA GLY A 134 14.96 -21.78 7.99
C GLY A 134 14.72 -22.76 9.13
N ARG A 135 15.14 -22.36 10.33
CA ARG A 135 14.85 -23.08 11.58
C ARG A 135 13.84 -22.28 12.38
N THR A 136 13.02 -22.94 13.20
CA THR A 136 12.14 -22.21 14.13
C THR A 136 12.98 -21.47 15.16
N LEU A 137 12.49 -20.32 15.63
CA LEU A 137 13.13 -19.57 16.71
C LEU A 137 13.27 -20.45 17.96
N ALA A 138 12.29 -21.31 18.25
CA ALA A 138 12.38 -22.30 19.33
C ALA A 138 13.61 -23.21 19.20
N ALA A 139 13.90 -23.73 18.00
CA ALA A 139 15.05 -24.60 17.77
C ALA A 139 16.38 -23.82 17.87
N LEU A 140 16.40 -22.56 17.42
CA LEU A 140 17.57 -21.70 17.55
C LEU A 140 17.85 -21.31 19.00
N LEU A 141 16.82 -21.08 19.82
CA LEU A 141 16.97 -20.78 21.24
C LEU A 141 17.41 -22.02 22.02
N ALA A 142 16.99 -23.23 21.62
CA ALA A 142 17.41 -24.48 22.24
C ALA A 142 18.89 -24.81 21.98
N ASP A 143 19.38 -24.55 20.76
CA ASP A 143 20.78 -24.80 20.36
C ASP A 143 21.73 -23.65 20.72
N ARG A 144 21.24 -22.63 21.43
CA ARG A 144 21.99 -21.41 21.70
C ARG A 144 23.16 -21.71 22.65
N PRO A 145 24.41 -21.48 22.23
CA PRO A 145 25.58 -21.82 23.04
C PRO A 145 25.79 -20.87 24.22
N ASP A 146 25.49 -19.58 24.05
CA ASP A 146 25.65 -18.56 25.10
C ASP A 146 24.55 -17.47 25.06
N LEU A 147 24.07 -17.05 26.23
CA LEU A 147 22.98 -16.08 26.39
C LEU A 147 23.41 -14.60 26.26
N ALA A 148 24.68 -14.29 26.45
CA ALA A 148 25.22 -12.94 26.35
C ALA A 148 25.63 -12.61 24.92
N ASP A 149 26.41 -13.48 24.27
CA ASP A 149 27.01 -13.20 22.95
C ASP A 149 25.97 -13.11 21.83
N ASP A 150 24.96 -13.98 21.85
CA ASP A 150 23.92 -14.02 20.82
C ASP A 150 22.77 -13.02 21.05
N ARG A 151 22.83 -12.23 22.14
CA ARG A 151 21.71 -11.37 22.56
C ARG A 151 21.35 -10.31 21.51
N PRO A 152 22.29 -9.57 20.89
CA PRO A 152 21.96 -8.58 19.88
C PRO A 152 21.25 -9.18 18.65
N ARG A 153 21.66 -10.39 18.25
CA ARG A 153 21.05 -11.12 17.13
C ARG A 153 19.59 -11.43 17.42
N PHE A 154 19.29 -12.05 18.57
CA PHE A 154 17.92 -12.44 18.90
C PHE A 154 17.02 -11.25 19.26
N VAL A 155 17.56 -10.16 19.81
CA VAL A 155 16.82 -8.90 19.97
C VAL A 155 16.40 -8.35 18.61
N GLY A 156 17.29 -8.39 17.62
CA GLY A 156 16.94 -8.02 16.23
C GLY A 156 15.90 -8.94 15.59
N VAL A 157 15.85 -10.23 15.99
CA VAL A 157 14.76 -11.14 15.58
C VAL A 157 13.44 -10.72 16.22
N VAL A 158 13.42 -10.41 17.53
CA VAL A 158 12.20 -9.96 18.23
C VAL A 158 11.66 -8.66 17.64
N GLU A 159 12.53 -7.74 17.26
CA GLU A 159 12.13 -6.51 16.56
C GLU A 159 11.40 -6.83 15.25
N GLN A 160 11.92 -7.73 14.41
CA GLN A 160 11.25 -8.12 13.16
C GLN A 160 9.91 -8.83 13.40
N ILE A 161 9.80 -9.65 14.46
CA ILE A 161 8.51 -10.23 14.88
C ILE A 161 7.54 -9.10 15.25
N ALA A 162 7.98 -8.13 16.06
CA ALA A 162 7.15 -7.00 16.48
C ALA A 162 6.70 -6.13 15.30
N GLN A 163 7.55 -5.93 14.28
CA GLN A 163 7.18 -5.25 13.04
C GLN A 163 6.08 -6.01 12.27
N ALA A 164 6.23 -7.34 12.11
CA ALA A 164 5.24 -8.16 11.41
C ALA A 164 3.88 -8.20 12.15
N VAL A 165 3.92 -8.34 13.47
CA VAL A 165 2.72 -8.33 14.33
C VAL A 165 2.09 -6.93 14.36
N GLY A 166 2.90 -5.87 14.46
CA GLY A 166 2.43 -4.48 14.39
C GLY A 166 1.74 -4.17 13.06
N PHE A 167 2.28 -4.67 11.94
CA PHE A 167 1.62 -4.59 10.64
C PHE A 167 0.26 -5.31 10.65
N ALA A 168 0.18 -6.54 11.17
CA ALA A 168 -1.09 -7.27 11.25
C ALA A 168 -2.12 -6.54 12.13
N HIS A 169 -1.70 -5.96 13.25
CA HIS A 169 -2.55 -5.15 14.12
C HIS A 169 -3.10 -3.92 13.39
N SER A 170 -2.30 -3.28 12.53
CA SER A 170 -2.76 -2.16 11.69
C SER A 170 -3.85 -2.55 10.68
N GLN A 171 -3.91 -3.84 10.33
CA GLN A 171 -4.94 -4.44 9.47
C GLN A 171 -6.11 -5.03 10.27
N GLY A 172 -6.18 -4.79 11.59
CA GLY A 172 -7.24 -5.30 12.46
C GLY A 172 -7.15 -6.79 12.77
N VAL A 173 -6.00 -7.43 12.51
CA VAL A 173 -5.76 -8.86 12.75
C VAL A 173 -4.92 -9.05 14.01
N ILE A 174 -5.38 -9.88 14.95
CA ILE A 174 -4.66 -10.28 16.16
C ILE A 174 -4.25 -11.75 16.01
N HIS A 175 -3.01 -12.12 16.28
CA HIS A 175 -2.46 -13.48 16.09
C HIS A 175 -2.91 -14.50 17.16
N ARG A 176 -2.87 -14.15 18.45
CA ARG A 176 -3.32 -14.95 19.62
C ARG A 176 -2.56 -16.25 19.92
N ASP A 177 -1.55 -16.63 19.14
CA ASP A 177 -0.70 -17.81 19.41
C ASP A 177 0.76 -17.53 19.06
N LEU A 178 1.21 -16.32 19.34
CA LEU A 178 2.57 -15.93 19.06
C LEU A 178 3.52 -16.64 20.04
N LYS A 179 4.47 -17.40 19.50
CA LYS A 179 5.50 -18.14 20.25
C LYS A 179 6.71 -18.46 19.37
N PRO A 180 7.88 -18.79 19.94
CA PRO A 180 9.08 -19.10 19.15
C PRO A 180 8.93 -20.26 18.16
N ALA A 181 8.01 -21.19 18.40
CA ALA A 181 7.74 -22.30 17.46
C ALA A 181 7.00 -21.84 16.19
N ASN A 182 6.27 -20.72 16.27
CA ASN A 182 5.52 -20.13 15.15
C ASN A 182 6.33 -19.03 14.44
N VAL A 183 7.64 -18.96 14.67
CA VAL A 183 8.54 -18.01 14.01
C VAL A 183 9.66 -18.77 13.34
N MET A 184 9.82 -18.57 12.04
CA MET A 184 10.89 -19.15 11.23
C MET A 184 11.98 -18.12 11.01
N VAL A 185 13.24 -18.52 11.21
CA VAL A 185 14.42 -17.68 10.97
C VAL A 185 15.30 -18.34 9.91
N GLY A 186 15.50 -17.64 8.79
CA GLY A 186 16.30 -18.10 7.67
C GLY A 186 17.79 -17.87 7.86
N ALA A 187 18.59 -18.48 6.97
CA ALA A 187 20.06 -18.42 7.03
C ALA A 187 20.62 -17.00 6.83
N PHE A 188 19.87 -16.13 6.15
CA PHE A 188 20.26 -14.73 5.88
C PHE A 188 19.60 -13.73 6.84
N GLY A 189 19.01 -14.21 7.94
CA GLY A 189 18.39 -13.36 8.96
C GLY A 189 16.95 -12.94 8.65
N GLU A 190 16.31 -13.53 7.62
CA GLU A 190 14.88 -13.34 7.42
C GLU A 190 14.08 -13.93 8.59
N VAL A 191 13.08 -13.19 9.07
CA VAL A 191 12.20 -13.64 10.16
C VAL A 191 10.78 -13.66 9.64
N GLN A 192 10.11 -14.81 9.71
CA GLN A 192 8.73 -14.96 9.24
C GLN A 192 7.83 -15.55 10.33
N VAL A 193 6.73 -14.84 10.60
CA VAL A 193 5.70 -15.25 11.55
C VAL A 193 4.69 -16.15 10.85
N MET A 194 4.50 -17.35 11.38
CA MET A 194 3.72 -18.46 10.83
C MET A 194 2.44 -18.70 11.65
N ASP A 195 1.52 -19.50 11.12
CA ASP A 195 0.36 -20.09 11.85
C ASP A 195 -0.61 -19.06 12.45
N TRP A 196 -1.36 -18.38 11.56
CA TRP A 196 -2.43 -17.43 11.90
C TRP A 196 -3.74 -18.12 12.33
N GLY A 197 -3.68 -19.40 12.72
CA GLY A 197 -4.86 -20.27 12.93
C GLY A 197 -5.71 -19.92 14.14
N LEU A 198 -5.27 -19.03 15.03
CA LEU A 198 -6.07 -18.47 16.12
C LEU A 198 -6.42 -16.99 15.90
N ALA A 199 -6.11 -16.47 14.71
CA ALA A 199 -6.26 -15.05 14.46
C ALA A 199 -7.74 -14.63 14.40
N ARG A 200 -8.05 -13.50 15.05
CA ARG A 200 -9.39 -12.91 15.03
C ARG A 200 -9.30 -11.53 14.41
N GLU A 201 -10.23 -11.22 13.53
CA GLU A 201 -10.50 -9.84 13.11
C GLU A 201 -11.14 -9.10 14.29
N ARG A 202 -10.72 -7.86 14.55
CA ARG A 202 -11.34 -7.03 15.58
C ARG A 202 -12.82 -6.86 15.23
N GLU A 203 -13.72 -7.36 16.08
CA GLU A 203 -15.14 -7.03 15.98
C GLU A 203 -15.28 -5.52 16.20
N GLU A 204 -15.52 -4.76 15.13
CA GLU A 204 -16.16 -3.47 15.26
C GLU A 204 -17.53 -3.70 15.92
N GLU A 205 -17.80 -2.93 16.98
CA GLU A 205 -18.96 -3.04 17.85
C GLU A 205 -20.26 -3.19 17.03
N ARG A 206 -20.80 -4.41 17.00
CA ARG A 206 -22.22 -4.64 16.73
C ARG A 206 -23.00 -4.10 17.93
N PRO A 207 -24.01 -3.23 17.75
CA PRO A 207 -24.93 -2.90 18.82
C PRO A 207 -25.63 -4.18 19.28
N ALA A 208 -25.56 -4.45 20.58
CA ALA A 208 -26.29 -5.54 21.19
C ALA A 208 -27.75 -5.10 21.40
N ASP A 209 -28.72 -5.78 20.79
CA ASP A 209 -30.10 -5.80 21.29
C ASP A 209 -30.86 -7.07 20.87
N GLY A 210 -31.56 -7.68 21.83
CA GLY A 210 -32.56 -8.74 21.62
C GLY A 210 -32.35 -10.04 22.43
N PRO A 211 -33.29 -10.44 23.31
CA PRO A 211 -33.13 -11.59 24.20
C PRO A 211 -33.44 -12.92 23.48
N GLY A 212 -32.59 -13.93 23.70
CA GLY A 212 -32.68 -15.27 23.12
C GLY A 212 -32.06 -15.31 21.72
N VAL A 213 -30.74 -15.44 21.56
CA VAL A 213 -30.00 -16.71 21.65
C VAL A 213 -28.60 -16.43 22.22
N ARG A 214 -28.53 -16.04 23.50
CA ARG A 214 -27.24 -15.80 24.20
C ARG A 214 -26.75 -16.99 25.03
N GLU A 215 -27.58 -18.02 25.22
CA GLU A 215 -27.28 -19.14 26.11
C GLU A 215 -26.63 -20.34 25.41
N THR A 216 -26.93 -20.60 24.13
CA THR A 216 -26.36 -21.76 23.42
C THR A 216 -25.02 -21.48 22.73
N ALA A 217 -24.62 -20.22 22.54
CA ALA A 217 -23.32 -19.86 21.93
C ALA A 217 -22.17 -19.75 22.95
N LEU A 218 -22.47 -19.50 24.23
CA LEU A 218 -21.47 -19.53 25.30
C LEU A 218 -21.14 -20.96 25.77
N GLU A 219 -22.15 -21.84 25.82
CA GLU A 219 -21.93 -23.25 26.19
C GLU A 219 -21.20 -24.04 25.10
N VAL A 220 -21.42 -23.71 23.81
CA VAL A 220 -20.64 -24.28 22.70
C VAL A 220 -19.19 -23.75 22.67
N ARG A 221 -18.94 -22.49 23.10
CA ARG A 221 -17.59 -21.90 23.19
C ARG A 221 -16.75 -22.44 24.35
N ALA A 222 -17.37 -22.87 25.45
CA ALA A 222 -16.69 -23.57 26.54
C ALA A 222 -16.48 -25.08 26.22
N ALA A 223 -17.39 -25.69 25.46
CA ALA A 223 -17.29 -27.09 25.02
C ALA A 223 -16.21 -27.31 23.94
N ALA A 224 -16.00 -26.35 23.03
CA ALA A 224 -14.92 -26.40 22.03
C ALA A 224 -13.51 -26.35 22.64
N LEU A 225 -13.38 -25.95 23.91
CA LEU A 225 -12.14 -26.00 24.68
C LEU A 225 -11.96 -27.33 25.47
N THR A 226 -12.94 -28.23 25.46
CA THR A 226 -12.94 -29.43 26.35
C THR A 226 -13.30 -30.78 25.71
N VAL A 227 -13.56 -30.90 24.41
CA VAL A 227 -13.86 -32.20 23.77
C VAL A 227 -12.81 -32.59 22.72
N ALA A 228 -11.65 -33.05 23.19
CA ALA A 228 -10.78 -34.07 22.54
C ALA A 228 -9.37 -34.13 23.20
N GLY A 229 -9.26 -34.27 24.52
CA GLY A 229 -8.07 -34.84 25.19
C GLY A 229 -6.67 -34.23 24.95
N ALA A 230 -6.53 -33.16 24.19
CA ALA A 230 -5.27 -32.49 23.89
C ALA A 230 -5.49 -30.99 24.08
N VAL A 231 -4.82 -30.43 25.09
CA VAL A 231 -4.77 -28.99 25.33
C VAL A 231 -4.15 -28.32 24.09
N MET A 232 -4.97 -27.74 23.23
CA MET A 232 -4.50 -27.04 22.02
C MET A 232 -4.11 -25.60 22.40
N GLY A 233 -2.82 -25.43 22.66
CA GLY A 233 -2.14 -24.18 23.00
C GLY A 233 -0.95 -24.47 23.90
N THR A 234 0.16 -23.72 23.77
CA THR A 234 1.27 -23.79 24.75
C THR A 234 1.04 -22.68 25.78
N PRO A 235 0.58 -22.99 27.02
CA PRO A 235 0.24 -22.01 28.05
C PRO A 235 1.34 -20.98 28.36
N ALA A 236 2.58 -21.31 28.02
CA ALA A 236 3.78 -20.62 28.47
C ALA A 236 3.92 -19.16 27.99
N TYR A 237 3.19 -18.75 26.94
CA TYR A 237 3.21 -17.37 26.39
C TYR A 237 1.83 -16.69 26.43
N MET A 238 0.82 -17.37 26.96
CA MET A 238 -0.57 -16.92 26.89
C MET A 238 -0.78 -15.71 27.83
N ALA A 239 -1.43 -14.66 27.33
CA ALA A 239 -1.79 -13.52 28.17
C ALA A 239 -2.79 -13.94 29.27
N PRO A 240 -2.78 -13.32 30.46
CA PRO A 240 -3.66 -13.73 31.56
C PRO A 240 -5.15 -13.69 31.20
N GLU A 241 -5.60 -12.66 30.50
CA GLU A 241 -6.97 -12.52 29.99
C GLU A 241 -7.31 -13.61 28.95
N GLN A 242 -6.34 -13.99 28.11
CA GLN A 242 -6.50 -15.08 27.15
C GLN A 242 -6.61 -16.44 27.85
N ALA A 243 -5.81 -16.68 28.89
CA ALA A 243 -5.85 -17.91 29.68
C ALA A 243 -7.13 -18.06 30.48
N ARG A 244 -7.77 -16.94 30.84
CA ARG A 244 -9.10 -16.86 31.47
C ARG A 244 -10.27 -16.97 30.49
N GLY A 245 -10.02 -16.87 29.19
CA GLY A 245 -11.06 -16.92 28.16
C GLY A 245 -11.85 -15.61 28.03
N GLU A 246 -11.27 -14.49 28.44
CA GLU A 246 -11.85 -13.16 28.31
C GLU A 246 -11.68 -12.60 26.88
N ASP A 247 -12.31 -11.47 26.59
CA ASP A 247 -12.09 -10.77 25.33
C ASP A 247 -10.66 -10.23 25.23
N VAL A 248 -10.00 -10.53 24.12
CA VAL A 248 -8.60 -10.16 23.88
C VAL A 248 -8.45 -9.22 22.67
N ASP A 249 -7.66 -8.17 22.86
CA ASP A 249 -7.24 -7.20 21.83
C ASP A 249 -5.76 -7.42 21.44
N ALA A 250 -5.19 -6.49 20.66
CA ALA A 250 -3.78 -6.50 20.23
C ALA A 250 -2.76 -6.63 21.38
N ARG A 251 -3.12 -6.27 22.62
CA ARG A 251 -2.22 -6.32 23.77
C ARG A 251 -1.97 -7.74 24.27
N ALA A 252 -2.78 -8.72 23.85
CA ALA A 252 -2.48 -10.13 24.09
C ALA A 252 -1.23 -10.57 23.30
N ASP A 253 -1.09 -10.13 22.05
CA ASP A 253 0.12 -10.39 21.26
C ASP A 253 1.33 -9.61 21.77
N VAL A 254 1.11 -8.41 22.32
CA VAL A 254 2.17 -7.65 23.03
C VAL A 254 2.68 -8.40 24.25
N PHE A 255 1.79 -9.06 25.02
CA PHE A 255 2.21 -9.93 26.11
C PHE A 255 3.04 -11.11 25.62
N ALA A 256 2.60 -11.76 24.53
CA ALA A 256 3.34 -12.85 23.91
C ALA A 256 4.72 -12.40 23.38
N LEU A 257 4.82 -11.21 22.77
CA LEU A 257 6.10 -10.57 22.39
C LEU A 257 7.00 -10.37 23.61
N GLY A 258 6.46 -9.87 24.72
CA GLY A 258 7.16 -9.76 26.00
C GLY A 258 7.66 -11.11 26.50
N GLY A 259 6.88 -12.18 26.30
CA GLY A 259 7.27 -13.54 26.63
C GLY A 259 8.40 -14.10 25.76
N VAL A 260 8.36 -13.85 24.44
CA VAL A 260 9.46 -14.19 23.53
C VAL A 260 10.73 -13.43 23.92
N LEU A 261 10.61 -12.13 24.21
CA LEU A 261 11.75 -11.32 24.67
C LEU A 261 12.30 -11.83 26.01
N CYS A 262 11.44 -12.21 26.96
CA CYS A 262 11.85 -12.80 28.23
C CYS A 262 12.66 -14.08 28.02
N GLU A 263 12.26 -14.96 27.10
CA GLU A 263 13.00 -16.18 26.81
C GLU A 263 14.33 -15.90 26.09
N VAL A 264 14.35 -14.92 25.18
CA VAL A 264 15.59 -14.46 24.54
C VAL A 264 16.60 -13.94 25.57
N LEU A 265 16.13 -13.25 26.61
CA LEU A 265 17.00 -12.65 27.63
C LEU A 265 17.41 -13.64 28.73
N THR A 266 16.51 -14.54 29.14
CA THR A 266 16.69 -15.41 30.31
C THR A 266 16.94 -16.88 29.97
N GLY A 267 16.76 -17.28 28.71
CA GLY A 267 16.80 -18.67 28.26
C GLY A 267 15.62 -19.53 28.73
N LYS A 268 14.64 -18.94 29.44
CA LYS A 268 13.48 -19.64 29.99
C LYS A 268 12.19 -18.96 29.55
N ARG A 269 11.18 -19.78 29.23
CA ARG A 269 9.81 -19.34 28.88
C ARG A 269 9.20 -18.48 30.01
N THR A 270 8.20 -17.66 29.69
CA THR A 270 7.52 -16.77 30.66
C THR A 270 6.99 -17.56 31.84
N PHE A 271 6.10 -18.52 31.58
CA PHE A 271 5.57 -19.42 32.60
C PHE A 271 6.23 -20.79 32.49
N THR A 272 6.74 -21.28 33.62
CA THR A 272 7.38 -22.61 33.74
C THR A 272 6.67 -23.45 34.82
N GLY A 273 6.63 -24.77 34.64
CA GLY A 273 5.96 -25.70 35.54
C GLY A 273 6.25 -27.15 35.12
N ALA A 274 6.05 -28.09 36.05
CA ALA A 274 6.24 -29.52 35.79
C ALA A 274 5.12 -30.11 34.92
N THR A 275 3.93 -29.51 34.98
CA THR A 275 2.76 -29.94 34.21
C THR A 275 2.12 -28.78 33.44
N THR A 276 1.46 -29.09 32.32
CA THR A 276 0.69 -28.08 31.54
C THR A 276 -0.37 -27.39 32.39
N ALA A 277 -0.97 -28.09 33.35
CA ALA A 277 -1.96 -27.55 34.28
C ALA A 277 -1.35 -26.49 35.22
N GLU A 278 -0.14 -26.70 35.73
CA GLU A 278 0.59 -25.70 36.53
C GLU A 278 0.91 -24.46 35.71
N VAL A 279 1.36 -24.63 34.45
CA VAL A 279 1.67 -23.49 33.58
C VAL A 279 0.40 -22.70 33.24
N MET A 280 -0.72 -23.37 32.95
CA MET A 280 -2.02 -22.72 32.76
C MET A 280 -2.49 -21.97 34.02
N ALA A 281 -2.30 -22.54 35.20
CA ALA A 281 -2.67 -21.90 36.46
C ALA A 281 -1.89 -20.59 36.69
N LYS A 282 -0.56 -20.62 36.44
CA LYS A 282 0.28 -19.42 36.49
C LYS A 282 -0.13 -18.36 35.45
N ALA A 283 -0.43 -18.79 34.22
CA ALA A 283 -0.89 -17.89 33.17
C ALA A 283 -2.22 -17.22 33.55
N ARG A 284 -3.22 -17.99 34.03
CA ARG A 284 -4.51 -17.46 34.49
C ARG A 284 -4.36 -16.46 35.64
N ALA A 285 -3.49 -16.77 36.60
CA ALA A 285 -3.20 -15.92 37.74
C ALA A 285 -2.39 -14.65 37.36
N GLY A 286 -1.72 -14.65 36.20
CA GLY A 286 -0.74 -13.62 35.86
C GLY A 286 0.44 -13.60 36.82
N ASP A 287 0.87 -14.76 37.33
CA ASP A 287 1.99 -14.85 38.26
C ASP A 287 3.33 -14.64 37.54
N LEU A 288 3.83 -13.41 37.61
CA LEU A 288 5.06 -12.97 36.96
C LEU A 288 6.24 -12.83 37.92
N SER A 289 6.10 -13.27 39.17
CA SER A 289 7.14 -13.16 40.19
C SER A 289 8.46 -13.82 39.74
N ASP A 290 8.36 -15.05 39.24
CA ASP A 290 9.46 -15.86 38.73
C ASP A 290 10.08 -15.30 37.43
N PRO A 291 9.34 -14.99 36.34
CA PRO A 291 9.94 -14.36 35.16
C PRO A 291 10.56 -12.99 35.43
N PHE A 292 9.99 -12.16 36.31
CA PHE A 292 10.57 -10.86 36.66
C PHE A 292 11.87 -11.02 37.44
N ALA A 293 11.93 -11.95 38.39
CA ALA A 293 13.17 -12.26 39.11
C ALA A 293 14.28 -12.75 38.15
N ARG A 294 13.93 -13.56 37.13
CA ARG A 294 14.89 -13.97 36.10
C ARG A 294 15.38 -12.83 35.24
N LEU A 295 14.47 -11.93 34.83
CA LEU A 295 14.82 -10.73 34.07
C LEU A 295 15.78 -9.84 34.86
N ASP A 296 15.53 -9.63 36.17
CA ASP A 296 16.42 -8.84 37.02
C ASP A 296 17.81 -9.47 37.20
N ALA A 297 17.90 -10.80 37.13
CA ALA A 297 19.16 -11.53 37.30
C ALA A 297 19.94 -11.78 36.00
N CYS A 298 19.37 -11.52 34.82
CA CYS A 298 19.98 -11.96 33.54
C CYS A 298 21.06 -11.02 32.97
N GLY A 299 21.32 -9.88 33.62
CA GLY A 299 22.38 -8.94 33.22
C GLY A 299 22.17 -8.34 31.82
N ALA A 300 20.92 -8.11 31.42
CA ALA A 300 20.57 -7.35 30.21
C ALA A 300 20.47 -5.84 30.52
N ASP A 301 20.52 -4.99 29.48
CA ASP A 301 20.40 -3.53 29.61
C ASP A 301 19.03 -3.16 30.23
N SER A 302 19.00 -2.12 31.07
CA SER A 302 17.82 -1.70 31.82
C SER A 302 16.64 -1.36 30.92
N ASP A 303 16.90 -0.85 29.72
CA ASP A 303 15.87 -0.48 28.76
C ASP A 303 15.15 -1.72 28.21
N LEU A 304 15.89 -2.79 27.90
CA LEU A 304 15.32 -4.08 27.48
C LEU A 304 14.54 -4.76 28.61
N LEU A 305 15.05 -4.70 29.84
CA LEU A 305 14.37 -5.24 31.01
C LEU A 305 13.05 -4.52 31.27
N SER A 306 13.07 -3.19 31.15
CA SER A 306 11.87 -2.35 31.32
C SER A 306 10.83 -2.65 30.26
N LEU A 307 11.22 -2.74 28.99
CA LEU A 307 10.32 -3.09 27.90
C LEU A 307 9.74 -4.50 28.06
N ALA A 308 10.56 -5.50 28.39
CA ALA A 308 10.09 -6.87 28.61
C ALA A 308 9.06 -6.94 29.75
N LYS A 309 9.32 -6.25 30.87
CA LYS A 309 8.39 -6.17 32.01
C LYS A 309 7.10 -5.42 31.66
N GLN A 310 7.20 -4.33 30.90
CA GLN A 310 6.04 -3.55 30.48
C GLN A 310 5.12 -4.35 29.56
N CYS A 311 5.69 -5.05 28.57
CA CYS A 311 4.94 -5.97 27.70
C CYS A 311 4.26 -7.10 28.50
N LEU A 312 4.93 -7.61 29.53
CA LEU A 312 4.41 -8.66 30.39
C LEU A 312 3.42 -8.17 31.45
N SER A 313 3.05 -6.88 31.51
CA SER A 313 2.18 -6.37 32.58
C SER A 313 0.87 -7.17 32.71
N PRO A 314 0.41 -7.58 33.92
CA PRO A 314 -0.80 -8.38 34.07
C PRO A 314 -2.06 -7.71 33.50
N ARG A 315 -2.17 -6.38 33.66
CA ARG A 315 -3.27 -5.60 33.10
C ARG A 315 -2.96 -5.20 31.66
N PRO A 316 -3.85 -5.45 30.69
CA PRO A 316 -3.61 -5.09 29.29
C PRO A 316 -3.32 -3.59 29.08
N THR A 317 -4.00 -2.72 29.82
CA THR A 317 -3.86 -1.26 29.71
C THR A 317 -2.47 -0.71 30.08
N ASP A 318 -1.68 -1.49 30.83
CA ASP A 318 -0.34 -1.09 31.24
C ASP A 318 0.73 -1.50 30.21
N ARG A 319 0.34 -2.27 29.18
CA ARG A 319 1.21 -2.73 28.10
C ARG A 319 1.25 -1.69 26.97
N PRO A 320 2.31 -1.70 26.13
CA PRO A 320 2.29 -1.00 24.85
C PRO A 320 1.02 -1.31 24.05
N ALA A 321 0.51 -0.32 23.31
CA ALA A 321 -0.80 -0.41 22.68
C ALA A 321 -0.89 -1.55 21.64
N ASP A 322 0.19 -1.79 20.90
CA ASP A 322 0.30 -2.81 19.86
C ASP A 322 1.79 -3.13 19.55
N GLY A 323 2.03 -4.04 18.61
CA GLY A 323 3.38 -4.45 18.20
C GLY A 323 4.22 -3.34 17.54
N THR A 324 3.60 -2.28 16.98
CA THR A 324 4.35 -1.17 16.35
C THR A 324 5.11 -0.36 17.40
N VAL A 325 4.52 -0.18 18.59
CA VAL A 325 5.18 0.48 19.72
C VAL A 325 6.37 -0.34 20.20
N VAL A 326 6.20 -1.65 20.35
CA VAL A 326 7.28 -2.56 20.77
C VAL A 326 8.43 -2.57 19.74
N ALA A 327 8.10 -2.57 18.44
CA ALA A 327 9.09 -2.50 17.38
C ALA A 327 9.89 -1.19 17.42
N ALA A 328 9.22 -0.05 17.63
CA ALA A 328 9.86 1.26 17.73
C ALA A 328 10.81 1.35 18.93
N GLU A 329 10.39 0.85 20.10
CA GLU A 329 11.21 0.82 21.32
C GLU A 329 12.46 -0.07 21.15
N LEU A 330 12.31 -1.26 20.53
CA LEU A 330 13.44 -2.15 20.23
C LEU A 330 14.41 -1.54 19.20
N ALA A 331 13.89 -0.87 18.17
CA ALA A 331 14.69 -0.17 17.18
C ALA A 331 15.47 1.00 17.80
N ALA A 332 14.82 1.81 18.65
CA ALA A 332 15.44 2.91 19.38
C ALA A 332 16.55 2.41 20.31
N TYR A 333 16.30 1.32 21.04
CA TYR A 333 17.30 0.66 21.87
C TYR A 333 18.53 0.24 21.05
N ARG A 334 18.32 -0.45 19.92
CA ARG A 334 19.43 -0.92 19.06
C ARG A 334 20.23 0.23 18.48
N ALA A 335 19.57 1.29 18.02
CA ALA A 335 20.23 2.50 17.52
C ALA A 335 21.08 3.18 18.62
N GLY A 336 20.57 3.22 19.86
CA GLY A 336 21.29 3.74 21.02
C GLY A 336 22.53 2.91 21.38
N VAL A 337 22.44 1.58 21.33
CA VAL A 337 23.60 0.68 21.52
C VAL A 337 24.65 0.90 20.43
N GLU A 338 24.25 0.99 19.16
CA GLU A 338 25.17 1.21 18.05
C GLU A 338 25.88 2.57 18.12
N ALA A 339 25.16 3.63 18.51
CA ALA A 339 25.74 4.95 18.75
C ALA A 339 26.78 4.93 19.87
N ARG A 340 26.51 4.24 20.99
CA ARG A 340 27.46 4.07 22.11
C ARG A 340 28.71 3.30 21.70
N LEU A 341 28.58 2.25 20.88
CA LEU A 341 29.72 1.49 20.35
C LEU A 341 30.59 2.34 19.42
N ARG A 342 29.98 3.07 18.48
CA ARG A 342 30.72 3.98 17.58
C ARG A 342 31.46 5.08 18.35
N GLN A 343 30.85 5.63 19.40
CA GLN A 343 31.50 6.63 20.24
C GLN A 343 32.68 6.03 21.03
N ALA A 344 32.56 4.81 21.53
CA ALA A 344 33.66 4.12 22.20
C ALA A 344 34.82 3.80 21.24
N GLU A 345 34.52 3.46 19.98
CA GLU A 345 35.52 3.25 18.93
C GLU A 345 36.26 4.55 18.57
N THR A 346 35.55 5.67 18.45
CA THR A 346 36.16 6.98 18.17
C THR A 346 37.00 7.48 19.35
N ASP A 347 36.54 7.27 20.58
CA ASP A 347 37.31 7.61 21.79
C ASP A 347 38.57 6.75 21.92
N ARG A 348 38.50 5.47 21.57
CA ARG A 348 39.65 4.54 21.56
C ARG A 348 40.65 4.90 20.46
N ALA A 349 40.18 5.23 19.26
CA ALA A 349 41.04 5.73 18.18
C ALA A 349 41.71 7.07 18.54
N ALA A 350 40.99 7.97 19.22
CA ALA A 350 41.55 9.23 19.73
C ALA A 350 42.59 9.01 20.84
N ALA A 351 42.40 8.00 21.71
CA ALA A 351 43.36 7.62 22.74
C ALA A 351 44.62 6.96 22.15
N GLU A 352 44.47 6.11 21.13
CA GLU A 352 45.59 5.48 20.41
C GLU A 352 46.42 6.52 19.63
N ALA A 353 45.76 7.49 18.97
CA ALA A 353 46.44 8.61 18.30
C ALA A 353 47.27 9.46 19.30
N LYS A 354 46.73 9.76 20.48
CA LYS A 354 47.46 10.47 21.56
C LYS A 354 48.64 9.66 22.12
N ALA A 355 48.47 8.34 22.27
CA ALA A 355 49.53 7.45 22.75
C ALA A 355 50.68 7.30 21.74
N GLU A 356 50.37 7.31 20.44
CA GLU A 356 51.36 7.22 19.37
C GLU A 356 52.22 8.50 19.27
N GLU A 357 51.62 9.66 19.50
CA GLU A 357 52.33 10.95 19.55
C GLU A 357 53.29 11.06 20.75
N GLN A 358 52.91 10.52 21.91
CA GLN A 358 53.79 10.42 23.08
C GLN A 358 54.96 9.43 22.87
N ARG A 359 54.74 8.33 22.14
CA ARG A 359 55.80 7.35 21.78
C ARG A 359 56.82 7.95 20.80
N LYS A 360 56.38 8.80 19.86
CA LYS A 360 57.28 9.55 18.95
C LYS A 360 58.19 10.52 19.72
N ARG A 361 57.68 11.21 20.74
CA ARG A 361 58.50 12.12 21.59
C ARG A 361 59.56 11.38 22.43
N ARG A 362 59.25 10.19 22.96
CA ARG A 362 60.22 9.36 23.72
C ARG A 362 61.32 8.75 22.83
N ARG A 363 61.00 8.37 21.59
CA ARG A 363 61.99 7.84 20.63
C ARG A 363 63.06 8.86 20.25
N VAL A 364 62.70 10.14 20.12
CA VAL A 364 63.65 11.22 19.82
C VAL A 364 64.61 11.52 20.98
N GLN A 365 64.15 11.37 22.23
CA GLN A 365 65.00 11.55 23.42
C GLN A 365 66.02 10.41 23.64
N LEU A 366 65.68 9.18 23.27
CA LEU A 366 66.56 8.01 23.40
C LEU A 366 67.65 7.94 22.31
N VAL A 367 67.34 8.44 21.11
CA VAL A 367 68.33 8.53 20.00
C VAL A 367 69.42 9.57 20.30
N LEU A 368 69.09 10.64 21.04
CA LEU A 368 70.07 11.65 21.45
C LEU A 368 71.10 11.11 22.49
N ALA A 369 70.71 10.13 23.32
CA ALA A 369 71.57 9.54 24.34
C ALA A 369 72.53 8.47 23.79
N GLY A 370 72.15 7.77 22.71
CA GLY A 370 72.96 6.70 22.10
C GLY A 370 74.16 7.21 21.30
N VAL A 371 74.10 8.44 20.78
CA VAL A 371 75.19 9.05 19.98
C VAL A 371 76.42 9.40 20.84
N VAL A 372 76.25 9.60 22.14
CA VAL A 372 77.35 9.93 23.08
C VAL A 372 78.17 8.69 23.48
N VAL A 373 77.60 7.49 23.41
CA VAL A 373 78.26 6.23 23.83
C VAL A 373 79.07 5.59 22.71
N LEU A 374 78.67 5.80 21.44
CA LEU A 374 79.33 5.22 20.27
C LEU A 374 80.67 5.88 19.89
N VAL A 375 80.98 7.05 20.47
CA VAL A 375 82.28 7.74 20.27
C VAL A 375 83.37 7.18 21.21
N ALA A 376 83.01 6.37 22.22
CA ALA A 376 83.95 5.92 23.26
C ALA A 376 84.62 4.56 23.01
N ILE A 377 84.21 3.77 22.01
CA ILE A 377 84.70 2.39 21.81
C ILE A 377 85.45 2.29 20.46
N GLY A 378 86.36 3.24 20.24
CA GLY A 378 87.25 3.32 19.08
C GLY A 378 88.67 2.87 19.38
N GLY A 379 88.86 1.70 19.99
CA GLY A 379 90.21 1.18 20.26
C GLY A 379 90.20 -0.29 20.62
N GLY A 380 90.66 -1.16 19.70
CA GLY A 380 90.83 -2.58 20.02
C GLY A 380 90.98 -3.51 18.83
N VAL A 381 91.59 -3.05 17.74
CA VAL A 381 92.05 -3.93 16.65
C VAL A 381 93.18 -4.79 17.20
N THR A 382 92.95 -6.10 17.43
CA THR A 382 93.96 -7.21 17.37
C THR A 382 93.39 -8.60 17.71
N ALA A 383 92.15 -8.91 17.32
CA ALA A 383 91.67 -10.30 17.33
C ALA A 383 90.98 -10.70 16.00
N VAL A 384 91.36 -10.02 14.91
CA VAL A 384 90.76 -10.13 13.57
C VAL A 384 91.25 -11.36 12.79
N GLN A 385 92.20 -12.17 13.27
CA GLN A 385 92.82 -13.17 12.40
C GLN A 385 92.33 -14.62 12.52
N VAL A 386 91.29 -14.92 13.30
CA VAL A 386 90.73 -16.29 13.39
C VAL A 386 89.25 -16.39 12.98
N GLN A 387 88.53 -15.27 12.83
CA GLN A 387 87.09 -15.27 12.55
C GLN A 387 86.74 -15.29 11.05
N ALA A 388 87.71 -14.99 10.17
CA ALA A 388 87.52 -14.88 8.72
C ALA A 388 87.14 -16.18 7.98
N ARG A 389 87.12 -17.35 8.67
CA ARG A 389 86.62 -18.62 8.09
C ARG A 389 85.18 -18.97 8.48
N ARG A 390 84.56 -18.27 9.43
CA ARG A 390 83.17 -18.55 9.89
C ARG A 390 82.10 -17.65 9.27
N GLU A 391 82.51 -16.57 8.60
CA GLU A 391 81.58 -15.59 8.01
C GLU A 391 80.99 -16.06 6.67
N GLN A 392 81.74 -16.85 5.88
CA GLN A 392 81.26 -17.36 4.59
C GLN A 392 80.15 -18.42 4.73
N ASP A 393 80.18 -19.26 5.76
CA ASP A 393 79.14 -20.26 6.02
C ASP A 393 77.88 -19.64 6.66
N ARG A 394 78.04 -18.56 7.42
CA ARG A 394 76.92 -17.83 8.04
C ARG A 394 76.14 -17.00 7.04
N ILE A 395 76.79 -16.33 6.09
CA ILE A 395 76.10 -15.53 5.06
C ILE A 395 75.28 -16.42 4.12
N ALA A 396 75.80 -17.59 3.73
CA ALA A 396 75.07 -18.56 2.91
C ALA A 396 73.90 -19.25 3.66
N ALA A 397 74.03 -19.48 4.97
CA ALA A 397 72.97 -20.02 5.82
C ALA A 397 71.87 -18.97 6.14
N ASP A 398 72.23 -17.69 6.30
CA ASP A 398 71.28 -16.59 6.53
C ASP A 398 70.51 -16.24 5.25
N GLU A 399 71.15 -16.30 4.07
CA GLU A 399 70.47 -16.12 2.77
C GLU A 399 69.50 -17.25 2.45
N THR A 400 69.88 -18.51 2.69
CA THR A 400 68.97 -19.65 2.50
C THR A 400 67.81 -19.64 3.49
N THR A 401 68.03 -19.19 4.73
CA THR A 401 66.95 -19.04 5.72
C THR A 401 66.00 -17.90 5.35
N ARG A 402 66.51 -16.72 4.95
CA ARG A 402 65.68 -15.59 4.49
C ARG A 402 64.92 -15.91 3.20
N GLN A 403 65.55 -16.62 2.27
CA GLN A 403 64.91 -17.06 1.03
C GLN A 403 63.76 -18.03 1.35
N LYS A 404 63.99 -19.00 2.24
CA LYS A 404 62.97 -19.96 2.67
C LYS A 404 61.83 -19.30 3.47
N GLU A 405 62.13 -18.29 4.29
CA GLU A 405 61.13 -17.47 4.98
C GLU A 405 60.29 -16.64 3.99
N ARG A 406 60.91 -16.06 2.95
CA ARG A 406 60.20 -15.33 1.89
C ARG A 406 59.30 -16.26 1.07
N GLU A 407 59.77 -17.45 0.72
CA GLU A 407 58.98 -18.49 0.03
C GLU A 407 57.80 -18.97 0.89
N THR A 408 58.05 -19.23 2.18
CA THR A 408 56.99 -19.64 3.13
C THR A 408 55.95 -18.54 3.32
N ARG A 409 56.39 -17.27 3.40
CA ARG A 409 55.49 -16.12 3.51
C ARG A 409 54.70 -15.87 2.23
N ALA A 410 55.31 -16.04 1.06
CA ALA A 410 54.63 -15.95 -0.24
C ALA A 410 53.56 -17.04 -0.36
N ALA A 411 53.89 -18.29 -0.01
CA ALA A 411 52.94 -19.40 0.01
C ALA A 411 51.77 -19.15 0.97
N ALA A 412 52.06 -18.72 2.20
CA ALA A 412 51.02 -18.42 3.20
C ALA A 412 50.08 -17.28 2.76
N LEU A 413 50.60 -16.24 2.09
CA LEU A 413 49.78 -15.16 1.54
C LEU A 413 48.91 -15.63 0.37
N VAL A 414 49.44 -16.49 -0.51
CA VAL A 414 48.66 -17.08 -1.62
C VAL A 414 47.58 -18.03 -1.11
N ASP A 415 47.86 -18.83 -0.08
CA ASP A 415 46.87 -19.71 0.55
C ASP A 415 45.81 -18.89 1.29
N SER A 416 46.20 -17.80 1.96
CA SER A 416 45.26 -16.85 2.56
C SER A 416 44.41 -16.15 1.50
N LEU A 417 44.96 -15.85 0.32
CA LEU A 417 44.25 -15.25 -0.80
C LEU A 417 43.15 -16.18 -1.33
N ALA A 418 43.41 -17.49 -1.40
CA ALA A 418 42.48 -18.48 -1.96
C ALA A 418 41.15 -18.60 -1.19
N GLY A 419 41.16 -18.33 0.12
CA GLY A 419 39.98 -18.38 0.99
C GLY A 419 39.52 -17.03 1.55
N ALA A 420 40.11 -15.92 1.10
CA ALA A 420 39.79 -14.58 1.61
C ALA A 420 38.38 -14.12 1.19
N ASP A 421 37.77 -13.24 1.98
CA ASP A 421 36.64 -12.44 1.52
C ASP A 421 37.10 -11.54 0.35
N PRO A 422 36.31 -11.38 -0.75
CA PRO A 422 36.63 -10.49 -1.86
C PRO A 422 37.06 -9.06 -1.43
N ALA A 423 36.54 -8.53 -0.33
CA ALA A 423 36.91 -7.22 0.21
C ALA A 423 38.33 -7.17 0.81
N ALA A 424 38.87 -8.30 1.27
CA ALA A 424 40.22 -8.41 1.82
C ALA A 424 41.30 -8.62 0.74
N VAL A 425 40.89 -9.04 -0.46
CA VAL A 425 41.77 -9.35 -1.59
C VAL A 425 42.72 -8.19 -1.93
N PRO A 426 42.29 -6.91 -2.06
CA PRO A 426 43.19 -5.83 -2.44
C PRO A 426 44.36 -5.65 -1.45
N ARG A 427 44.10 -5.85 -0.16
CA ARG A 427 45.11 -5.74 0.90
C ARG A 427 46.12 -6.89 0.81
N ILE A 428 45.65 -8.12 0.61
CA ILE A 428 46.53 -9.29 0.46
C ILE A 428 47.36 -9.17 -0.82
N VAL A 429 46.78 -8.65 -1.91
CA VAL A 429 47.49 -8.37 -3.16
C VAL A 429 48.57 -7.29 -2.96
N ALA A 430 48.30 -6.27 -2.15
CA ALA A 430 49.30 -5.28 -1.77
C ALA A 430 50.44 -5.90 -0.94
N ASP A 431 50.13 -6.75 0.04
CA ASP A 431 51.11 -7.46 0.85
C ASP A 431 51.95 -8.48 0.04
N LEU A 432 51.42 -8.97 -1.09
CA LEU A 432 52.11 -9.84 -2.05
C LEU A 432 53.09 -9.09 -2.97
N THR A 433 53.07 -7.76 -3.04
CA THR A 433 53.81 -6.98 -4.05
C THR A 433 55.31 -7.29 -4.06
N ASP A 434 55.96 -7.34 -2.88
CA ASP A 434 57.40 -7.60 -2.74
C ASP A 434 57.79 -9.09 -2.84
N LEU A 435 56.78 -9.97 -3.00
CA LEU A 435 56.90 -11.43 -3.06
C LEU A 435 56.29 -12.02 -4.33
N ARG A 436 55.90 -11.18 -5.31
CA ARG A 436 55.21 -11.60 -6.52
C ARG A 436 55.96 -12.63 -7.34
N ASP A 437 57.28 -12.48 -7.47
CA ASP A 437 58.11 -13.41 -8.25
C ASP A 437 58.03 -14.84 -7.72
N LEU A 438 57.91 -15.00 -6.39
CA LEU A 438 57.79 -16.28 -5.70
C LEU A 438 56.34 -16.80 -5.68
N ALA A 439 55.36 -15.90 -5.59
CA ALA A 439 53.94 -16.25 -5.56
C ALA A 439 53.38 -16.61 -6.96
N ARG A 440 53.96 -16.07 -8.03
CA ARG A 440 53.46 -16.17 -9.41
C ARG A 440 53.16 -17.59 -9.88
N PRO A 441 54.03 -18.62 -9.71
CA PRO A 441 53.73 -19.97 -10.20
C PRO A 441 52.45 -20.55 -9.58
N ARG A 442 52.28 -20.35 -8.27
CA ARG A 442 51.10 -20.80 -7.54
C ARG A 442 49.85 -19.99 -7.90
N LEU A 443 49.98 -18.67 -8.09
CA LEU A 443 48.89 -17.83 -8.56
C LEU A 443 48.42 -18.24 -9.97
N VAL A 444 49.34 -18.58 -10.88
CA VAL A 444 48.99 -19.08 -12.22
C VAL A 444 48.26 -20.41 -12.14
N GLU A 445 48.68 -21.31 -11.25
CA GLU A 445 48.00 -22.58 -10.99
C GLU A 445 46.58 -22.37 -10.44
N LEU A 446 46.42 -21.49 -9.45
CA LEU A 446 45.10 -21.14 -8.91
C LEU A 446 44.22 -20.43 -9.95
N ALA A 447 44.81 -19.58 -10.79
CA ALA A 447 44.11 -18.92 -11.90
C ALA A 447 43.67 -19.90 -13.02
N ALA A 448 44.22 -21.12 -13.08
CA ALA A 448 43.71 -22.16 -13.97
C ALA A 448 42.34 -22.70 -13.53
N GLN A 449 41.96 -22.51 -12.26
CA GLN A 449 40.62 -22.83 -11.77
C GLN A 449 39.58 -21.87 -12.37
N PRO A 450 38.30 -22.28 -12.47
CA PRO A 450 37.23 -21.41 -12.95
C PRO A 450 37.15 -20.09 -12.17
N VAL A 451 36.92 -18.97 -12.86
CA VAL A 451 36.76 -17.63 -12.25
C VAL A 451 35.59 -17.56 -11.25
N THR A 452 34.65 -18.51 -11.32
CA THR A 452 33.53 -18.67 -10.37
C THR A 452 33.96 -19.23 -9.01
N THR A 453 35.21 -19.70 -8.87
CA THR A 453 35.76 -20.17 -7.59
C THR A 453 36.49 -19.02 -6.89
N PRO A 454 36.44 -18.91 -5.54
CA PRO A 454 37.16 -17.87 -4.80
C PRO A 454 38.65 -17.83 -5.17
N ALA A 455 39.31 -18.99 -5.17
CA ALA A 455 40.72 -19.11 -5.53
C ALA A 455 41.00 -18.66 -6.97
N GLY A 456 40.17 -19.07 -7.93
CA GLY A 456 40.30 -18.68 -9.34
C GLY A 456 40.05 -17.19 -9.59
N LEU A 457 39.12 -16.57 -8.87
CA LEU A 457 38.84 -15.14 -8.94
C LEU A 457 39.99 -14.33 -8.33
N HIS A 458 40.38 -14.63 -7.10
CA HIS A 458 41.37 -13.84 -6.38
C HIS A 458 42.76 -13.96 -7.03
N ALA A 459 43.11 -15.13 -7.55
CA ALA A 459 44.37 -15.30 -8.29
C ALA A 459 44.43 -14.43 -9.56
N ARG A 460 43.31 -14.30 -10.30
CA ARG A 460 43.23 -13.40 -11.47
C ARG A 460 43.33 -11.93 -11.07
N LEU A 461 42.70 -11.53 -9.96
CA LEU A 461 42.83 -10.18 -9.42
C LEU A 461 44.28 -9.87 -9.00
N ALA A 462 44.98 -10.84 -8.41
CA ALA A 462 46.38 -10.72 -8.00
C ALA A 462 47.35 -10.63 -9.20
N LEU A 463 47.07 -11.38 -10.28
CA LEU A 463 47.88 -11.40 -11.50
C LEU A 463 47.59 -10.24 -12.46
N LEU A 464 46.49 -9.51 -12.27
CA LEU A 464 46.03 -8.46 -13.17
C LEU A 464 47.12 -7.42 -13.53
N PRO A 465 47.97 -6.94 -12.59
CA PRO A 465 48.99 -5.95 -12.93
C PRO A 465 50.10 -6.48 -13.83
N ASP A 466 50.32 -7.80 -13.87
CA ASP A 466 51.41 -8.42 -14.63
C ASP A 466 50.91 -9.11 -15.92
N GLU A 467 49.61 -9.46 -15.98
CA GLU A 467 48.98 -10.15 -17.11
C GLU A 467 47.71 -9.42 -17.57
N LEU A 468 47.89 -8.41 -18.43
CA LEU A 468 46.80 -7.61 -19.00
C LEU A 468 45.66 -8.45 -19.62
N GLY A 469 45.96 -9.67 -20.12
CA GLY A 469 44.95 -10.60 -20.64
C GLY A 469 43.88 -11.00 -19.62
N ARG A 470 44.20 -10.96 -18.31
CA ARG A 470 43.25 -11.26 -17.23
C ARG A 470 42.14 -10.23 -17.10
N ALA A 471 42.37 -9.00 -17.57
CA ALA A 471 41.36 -7.95 -17.57
C ALA A 471 40.13 -8.36 -18.39
N ALA A 472 40.33 -9.02 -19.54
CA ALA A 472 39.24 -9.49 -20.40
C ALA A 472 38.45 -10.64 -19.76
N GLU A 473 39.13 -11.57 -19.08
CA GLU A 473 38.50 -12.67 -18.36
C GLU A 473 37.62 -12.17 -17.21
N LEU A 474 38.15 -11.27 -16.38
CA LEU A 474 37.41 -10.64 -15.28
C LEU A 474 36.23 -9.81 -15.79
N ALA A 475 36.42 -9.07 -16.90
CA ALA A 475 35.36 -8.29 -17.52
C ALA A 475 34.21 -9.16 -18.05
N ALA A 476 34.53 -10.31 -18.66
CA ALA A 476 33.54 -11.27 -19.11
C ALA A 476 32.75 -11.91 -17.95
N TYR A 477 33.34 -11.97 -16.76
CA TYR A 477 32.71 -12.51 -15.56
C TYR A 477 31.75 -11.54 -14.85
N LEU A 478 31.99 -10.23 -14.94
CA LEU A 478 31.17 -9.20 -14.26
C LEU A 478 29.65 -9.39 -14.41
N PRO A 479 29.07 -9.74 -15.58
CA PRO A 479 27.64 -9.96 -15.71
C PRO A 479 27.08 -11.18 -14.95
N ALA A 480 27.96 -12.04 -14.42
CA ALA A 480 27.65 -13.26 -13.66
C ALA A 480 28.22 -13.28 -12.23
N CYS A 481 28.89 -12.20 -11.81
CA CYS A 481 29.49 -12.11 -10.47
C CYS A 481 28.43 -12.03 -9.36
N GLN A 482 28.81 -12.43 -8.15
CA GLN A 482 28.01 -12.24 -6.95
C GLN A 482 28.02 -10.76 -6.51
N PRO A 483 26.99 -10.27 -5.79
CA PRO A 483 26.92 -8.87 -5.36
C PRO A 483 28.17 -8.36 -4.61
N GLY A 484 28.75 -9.18 -3.74
CA GLY A 484 29.97 -8.84 -2.98
C GLY A 484 31.26 -8.80 -3.80
N GLU A 485 31.27 -9.43 -4.99
CA GLU A 485 32.43 -9.50 -5.87
C GLU A 485 32.52 -8.33 -6.85
N LEU A 486 31.39 -7.66 -7.11
CA LEU A 486 31.29 -6.62 -8.13
C LEU A 486 32.29 -5.47 -7.88
N LEU A 487 32.26 -4.87 -6.68
CA LEU A 487 33.06 -3.68 -6.37
C LEU A 487 34.57 -3.98 -6.44
N PRO A 488 35.09 -5.06 -5.80
CA PRO A 488 36.50 -5.44 -5.92
C PRO A 488 36.96 -5.66 -7.37
N ILE A 489 36.18 -6.40 -8.17
CA ILE A 489 36.53 -6.66 -9.59
C ILE A 489 36.53 -5.37 -10.38
N ARG A 490 35.46 -4.57 -10.25
CA ARG A 490 35.30 -3.30 -10.97
C ARG A 490 36.42 -2.33 -10.65
N ASP A 491 36.79 -2.20 -9.37
CA ASP A 491 37.82 -1.26 -8.95
C ASP A 491 39.21 -1.69 -9.44
N ALA A 492 39.51 -3.00 -9.45
CA ALA A 492 40.74 -3.53 -10.05
C ALA A 492 40.82 -3.28 -11.56
N LEU A 493 39.67 -3.29 -12.27
CA LEU A 493 39.60 -3.08 -13.72
C LEU A 493 39.62 -1.61 -14.17
N LYS A 494 39.53 -0.63 -13.25
CA LYS A 494 39.54 0.81 -13.59
C LYS A 494 40.70 1.24 -14.51
N PRO A 495 41.96 0.82 -14.29
CA PRO A 495 43.07 1.18 -15.19
C PRO A 495 42.89 0.66 -16.63
N HIS A 496 42.03 -0.34 -16.84
CA HIS A 496 41.79 -1.00 -18.11
C HIS A 496 40.42 -0.68 -18.72
N ALA A 497 39.68 0.29 -18.14
CA ALA A 497 38.28 0.58 -18.46
C ALA A 497 37.99 0.74 -19.96
N VAL A 498 38.88 1.37 -20.72
CA VAL A 498 38.74 1.59 -22.17
C VAL A 498 38.61 0.27 -22.94
N VAL A 499 39.37 -0.75 -22.54
CA VAL A 499 39.42 -2.05 -23.23
C VAL A 499 38.29 -2.97 -22.76
N VAL A 500 37.92 -2.92 -21.48
CA VAL A 500 36.96 -3.85 -20.88
C VAL A 500 35.50 -3.40 -20.94
N SER A 501 35.24 -2.11 -21.17
CA SER A 501 33.88 -1.57 -21.22
C SER A 501 33.06 -1.99 -22.45
N PRO A 502 33.60 -2.07 -23.70
CA PRO A 502 32.79 -2.37 -24.89
C PRO A 502 31.96 -3.67 -24.82
N PRO A 503 32.48 -4.81 -24.34
CA PRO A 503 31.68 -6.03 -24.15
C PRO A 503 30.55 -5.86 -23.13
N LEU A 504 30.77 -5.09 -22.06
CA LEU A 504 29.75 -4.83 -21.05
C LEU A 504 28.61 -3.98 -21.60
N TRP A 505 28.92 -3.01 -22.48
CA TRP A 505 27.91 -2.23 -23.18
C TRP A 505 27.03 -3.10 -24.08
N ALA A 506 27.61 -4.09 -24.77
CA ALA A 506 26.85 -5.03 -25.58
C ALA A 506 25.90 -5.90 -24.73
N VAL A 507 26.33 -6.32 -23.54
CA VAL A 507 25.46 -7.04 -22.59
C VAL A 507 24.30 -6.16 -22.11
N LEU A 508 24.58 -4.89 -21.79
CA LEU A 508 23.57 -3.96 -21.30
C LEU A 508 22.51 -3.62 -22.36
N ALA A 509 22.94 -3.45 -23.61
CA ALA A 509 22.08 -3.15 -24.76
C ALA A 509 21.24 -4.35 -25.25
N ASN A 510 21.59 -5.57 -24.86
CA ASN A 510 20.85 -6.77 -25.24
C ASN A 510 19.58 -6.94 -24.37
N GLU A 511 18.41 -6.61 -24.93
CA GLU A 511 17.12 -6.72 -24.24
C GLU A 511 16.72 -8.16 -23.90
N SER A 512 17.19 -9.14 -24.66
CA SER A 512 16.95 -10.57 -24.40
C SER A 512 17.80 -11.12 -23.26
N ALA A 513 18.78 -10.36 -22.75
CA ALA A 513 19.58 -10.78 -21.61
C ALA A 513 18.77 -10.67 -20.30
N ALA A 514 18.94 -11.65 -19.40
CA ALA A 514 18.28 -11.66 -18.11
C ALA A 514 18.50 -10.34 -17.33
N PRO A 515 17.47 -9.77 -16.66
CA PRO A 515 17.57 -8.48 -15.98
C PRO A 515 18.78 -8.36 -15.03
N GLY A 516 19.01 -9.37 -14.18
CA GLY A 516 20.15 -9.38 -13.26
C GLY A 516 21.51 -9.32 -13.96
N ARG A 517 21.64 -9.92 -15.17
CA ARG A 517 22.87 -9.86 -15.98
C ARG A 517 23.10 -8.44 -16.50
N ARG A 518 22.04 -7.76 -16.93
CA ARG A 518 22.09 -6.37 -17.42
C ARG A 518 22.43 -5.40 -16.29
N VAL A 519 21.83 -5.58 -15.11
CA VAL A 519 22.12 -4.76 -13.91
C VAL A 519 23.56 -4.88 -13.47
N ARG A 520 24.11 -6.10 -13.42
CA ARG A 520 25.53 -6.31 -13.10
C ARG A 520 26.47 -5.65 -14.10
N ALA A 521 26.16 -5.75 -15.40
CA ALA A 521 26.91 -5.05 -16.44
C ALA A 521 26.83 -3.51 -16.27
N ALA A 522 25.63 -2.98 -15.99
CA ALA A 522 25.44 -1.56 -15.72
C ALA A 522 26.20 -1.09 -14.47
N ALA A 523 26.13 -1.85 -13.37
CA ALA A 523 26.79 -1.55 -12.12
C ALA A 523 28.32 -1.57 -12.22
N ALA A 524 28.87 -2.44 -13.06
CA ALA A 524 30.28 -2.40 -13.44
C ALA A 524 30.62 -1.16 -14.27
N LEU A 525 29.86 -0.91 -15.34
CA LEU A 525 30.04 0.25 -16.22
C LEU A 525 29.92 1.57 -15.47
N ALA A 526 29.09 1.65 -14.44
CA ALA A 526 28.94 2.85 -13.62
C ALA A 526 30.27 3.28 -12.98
N GLY A 527 31.13 2.34 -12.58
CA GLY A 527 32.46 2.66 -12.07
C GLY A 527 33.56 2.75 -13.12
N LEU A 528 33.41 2.06 -14.26
CA LEU A 528 34.41 2.00 -15.33
C LEU A 528 34.27 3.14 -16.35
N ALA A 529 33.04 3.54 -16.66
CA ALA A 529 32.70 4.54 -17.67
C ALA A 529 31.52 5.44 -17.22
N PRO A 530 31.62 6.13 -16.07
CA PRO A 530 30.52 6.95 -15.52
C PRO A 530 30.08 8.11 -16.41
N ALA A 531 31.02 8.70 -17.18
CA ALA A 531 30.79 9.87 -18.01
C ALA A 531 30.49 9.54 -19.49
N ASP A 532 30.28 8.26 -19.82
CA ASP A 532 30.02 7.85 -21.21
C ASP A 532 28.63 8.31 -21.70
N PRO A 533 28.52 8.95 -22.87
CA PRO A 533 27.25 9.49 -23.35
C PRO A 533 26.17 8.42 -23.61
N ARG A 534 26.55 7.15 -23.76
CA ARG A 534 25.59 6.04 -23.95
C ARG A 534 24.61 5.87 -22.79
N TRP A 535 24.95 6.35 -21.59
CA TRP A 535 24.04 6.34 -20.44
C TRP A 535 22.71 7.04 -20.73
N ALA A 536 22.71 8.12 -21.52
CA ALA A 536 21.48 8.86 -21.82
C ALA A 536 20.44 8.01 -22.57
N GLY A 537 20.88 7.15 -23.50
CA GLY A 537 19.99 6.25 -24.25
C GLY A 537 19.65 4.96 -23.51
N LEU A 538 20.54 4.47 -22.65
CA LEU A 538 20.38 3.18 -21.95
C LEU A 538 19.77 3.30 -20.54
N ALA A 539 19.66 4.50 -19.98
CA ALA A 539 19.10 4.71 -18.64
C ALA A 539 17.69 4.10 -18.43
N PRO A 540 16.72 4.19 -19.37
CA PRO A 540 15.42 3.54 -19.22
C PRO A 540 15.53 2.02 -19.10
N ALA A 541 16.37 1.40 -19.93
CA ALA A 541 16.65 -0.03 -19.89
C ALA A 541 17.33 -0.47 -18.58
N VAL A 542 18.26 0.35 -18.06
CA VAL A 542 18.92 0.09 -16.78
C VAL A 542 17.94 0.19 -15.62
N ALA A 543 17.08 1.22 -15.60
CA ALA A 543 16.06 1.41 -14.58
C ALA A 543 15.07 0.23 -14.56
N GLU A 544 14.63 -0.23 -15.73
CA GLU A 544 13.78 -1.41 -15.86
C GLU A 544 14.46 -2.66 -15.29
N ALA A 545 15.68 -2.93 -15.74
CA ALA A 545 16.41 -4.12 -15.33
C ALA A 545 16.73 -4.10 -13.83
N ALA A 546 17.08 -2.94 -13.27
CA ALA A 546 17.37 -2.75 -11.84
C ALA A 546 16.16 -3.09 -10.97
N VAL A 547 14.98 -2.73 -11.44
CA VAL A 547 13.73 -2.93 -10.73
C VAL A 547 13.22 -4.37 -10.84
N GLN A 548 13.53 -5.05 -11.94
CA GLN A 548 13.21 -6.48 -12.16
C GLN A 548 14.27 -7.44 -11.59
N ALA A 549 15.43 -6.93 -11.20
CA ALA A 549 16.48 -7.73 -10.58
C ALA A 549 16.07 -8.18 -9.16
N ASN A 550 16.82 -9.15 -8.62
CA ASN A 550 16.54 -9.74 -7.33
C ASN A 550 16.47 -8.65 -6.23
N PRO A 551 15.31 -8.43 -5.57
CA PRO A 551 15.16 -7.40 -4.54
C PRO A 551 16.13 -7.57 -3.35
N VAL A 552 16.57 -8.81 -3.07
CA VAL A 552 17.56 -9.10 -2.01
C VAL A 552 18.89 -8.40 -2.27
N GLU A 553 19.24 -8.18 -3.55
CA GLU A 553 20.52 -7.58 -3.96
C GLU A 553 20.42 -6.06 -4.14
N PHE A 554 19.26 -5.45 -3.85
CA PHE A 554 18.97 -4.05 -4.12
C PHE A 554 20.01 -3.07 -3.55
N VAL A 555 20.45 -3.30 -2.30
CA VAL A 555 21.41 -2.42 -1.62
C VAL A 555 22.74 -2.39 -2.38
N ALA A 556 23.19 -3.53 -2.88
CA ALA A 556 24.43 -3.62 -3.65
C ALA A 556 24.30 -2.91 -5.01
N TRP A 557 23.19 -3.12 -5.71
CA TRP A 557 22.96 -2.50 -7.02
C TRP A 557 22.78 -0.98 -6.93
N SER A 558 22.00 -0.49 -5.96
CA SER A 558 21.82 0.95 -5.75
C SER A 558 23.13 1.65 -5.39
N ALA A 559 23.98 1.05 -4.57
CA ALA A 559 25.29 1.61 -4.25
C ALA A 559 26.25 1.60 -5.46
N ALA A 560 26.24 0.53 -6.25
CA ALA A 560 27.16 0.40 -7.39
C ALA A 560 26.80 1.32 -8.56
N LEU A 561 25.51 1.64 -8.75
CA LEU A 561 24.99 2.54 -9.78
C LEU A 561 25.06 4.03 -9.38
N GLU A 562 25.44 4.35 -8.14
CA GLU A 562 25.59 5.71 -7.62
C GLU A 562 26.34 6.69 -8.55
N PRO A 563 27.47 6.30 -9.20
CA PRO A 563 28.21 7.22 -10.08
C PRO A 563 27.42 7.74 -11.29
N VAL A 564 26.37 7.02 -11.69
CA VAL A 564 25.54 7.33 -12.86
C VAL A 564 24.11 7.71 -12.47
N ARG A 565 23.87 7.99 -11.18
CA ARG A 565 22.55 8.35 -10.64
C ARG A 565 21.87 9.47 -11.43
N GLY A 566 22.63 10.44 -11.93
CA GLY A 566 22.10 11.56 -12.71
C GLY A 566 21.42 11.14 -14.01
N ALA A 567 22.00 10.16 -14.73
CA ALA A 567 21.40 9.64 -15.95
C ALA A 567 20.17 8.76 -15.66
N LEU A 568 20.21 8.00 -14.55
CA LEU A 568 19.11 7.11 -14.15
C LEU A 568 17.91 7.86 -13.57
N LEU A 569 18.14 8.98 -12.88
CA LEU A 569 17.11 9.71 -12.15
C LEU A 569 15.93 10.10 -13.05
N GLN A 570 16.21 10.62 -14.26
CA GLN A 570 15.17 11.01 -15.21
C GLN A 570 14.33 9.83 -15.71
N ALA A 571 14.95 8.65 -15.88
CA ALA A 571 14.23 7.43 -16.25
C ALA A 571 13.35 6.94 -15.09
N LEU A 572 13.86 6.97 -13.87
CA LEU A 572 13.13 6.56 -12.66
C LEU A 572 11.93 7.48 -12.38
N VAL A 573 12.10 8.80 -12.49
CA VAL A 573 11.03 9.79 -12.29
C VAL A 573 9.91 9.57 -13.29
N LYS A 574 10.23 9.24 -14.55
CA LYS A 574 9.22 8.90 -15.58
C LYS A 574 8.55 7.55 -15.34
N ARG A 575 9.29 6.54 -14.89
CA ARG A 575 8.78 5.19 -14.64
C ARG A 575 7.80 5.16 -13.46
N TYR A 576 8.04 5.97 -12.44
CA TYR A 576 7.31 5.90 -11.18
C TYR A 576 5.79 6.14 -11.34
N PRO A 577 5.30 7.25 -11.97
CA PRO A 577 3.87 7.45 -12.21
C PRO A 577 3.24 6.36 -13.08
N ALA A 578 3.95 5.89 -14.11
CA ALA A 578 3.43 4.85 -15.01
C ALA A 578 3.23 3.50 -14.29
N SER A 579 4.11 3.18 -13.34
CA SER A 579 3.99 1.95 -12.53
C SER A 579 2.79 2.04 -11.59
N ARG A 580 2.60 3.20 -10.96
CA ARG A 580 1.41 3.49 -10.14
C ARG A 580 0.12 3.33 -10.94
N GLU A 581 0.04 3.93 -12.12
CA GLU A 581 -1.14 3.86 -12.99
C GLU A 581 -1.47 2.40 -13.38
N ARG A 582 -0.46 1.59 -13.71
CA ARG A 582 -0.65 0.16 -13.99
C ARG A 582 -1.23 -0.60 -12.80
N ILE A 583 -0.71 -0.34 -11.59
CA ILE A 583 -1.21 -0.94 -10.33
C ILE A 583 -2.66 -0.52 -10.07
N GLU A 584 -2.94 0.79 -10.14
CA GLU A 584 -4.27 1.34 -9.85
C GLU A 584 -5.33 0.97 -10.89
N SER A 585 -4.92 0.65 -12.14
CA SER A 585 -5.84 0.28 -13.22
C SER A 585 -6.68 -0.96 -12.91
N GLY A 586 -6.20 -1.85 -12.02
CA GLY A 586 -6.83 -3.14 -11.73
C GLY A 586 -6.87 -4.11 -12.91
N LYS A 587 -6.16 -3.81 -14.02
CA LYS A 587 -6.11 -4.64 -15.24
C LYS A 587 -5.03 -5.72 -15.18
N LEU A 588 -4.14 -5.66 -14.18
CA LEU A 588 -3.07 -6.63 -14.02
C LEU A 588 -3.61 -7.92 -13.40
N ALA A 589 -3.19 -9.06 -13.95
CA ALA A 589 -3.33 -10.34 -13.27
C ALA A 589 -2.58 -10.30 -11.93
N VAL A 590 -3.04 -11.08 -10.94
CA VAL A 590 -2.48 -11.08 -9.57
C VAL A 590 -0.96 -11.26 -9.55
N SER A 591 -0.42 -12.14 -10.41
CA SER A 591 1.02 -12.38 -10.54
C SER A 591 1.79 -11.16 -11.07
N ALA A 592 1.25 -10.48 -12.08
CA ALA A 592 1.83 -9.26 -12.64
C ALA A 592 1.70 -8.08 -11.68
N LEU A 593 0.60 -8.00 -10.92
CA LEU A 593 0.37 -6.96 -9.92
C LEU A 593 1.42 -7.01 -8.81
N SER A 594 1.76 -8.22 -8.31
CA SER A 594 2.79 -8.38 -7.27
C SER A 594 4.18 -7.95 -7.75
N ALA A 595 4.56 -8.33 -8.99
CA ALA A 595 5.82 -7.93 -9.58
C ALA A 595 5.89 -6.42 -9.84
N GLU A 596 4.80 -5.84 -10.36
CA GLU A 596 4.69 -4.40 -10.61
C GLU A 596 4.73 -3.59 -9.31
N ALA A 597 4.02 -4.04 -8.26
CA ALA A 597 4.04 -3.40 -6.94
C ALA A 597 5.44 -3.46 -6.31
N SER A 598 6.09 -4.63 -6.34
CA SER A 598 7.47 -4.77 -5.84
C SER A 598 8.41 -3.84 -6.60
N GLY A 599 8.22 -3.74 -7.92
CA GLY A 599 9.03 -2.87 -8.76
C GLY A 599 8.77 -1.38 -8.52
N PHE A 600 7.53 -1.01 -8.23
CA PHE A 600 7.13 0.33 -7.86
C PHE A 600 7.80 0.79 -6.56
N ASP A 601 7.79 -0.06 -5.53
CA ASP A 601 8.45 0.21 -4.24
C ASP A 601 9.97 0.32 -4.41
N LEU A 602 10.57 -0.53 -5.25
CA LEU A 602 12.00 -0.48 -5.54
C LEU A 602 12.40 0.80 -6.29
N THR A 603 11.55 1.23 -7.23
CA THR A 603 11.70 2.51 -7.94
C THR A 603 11.64 3.68 -6.96
N ALA A 604 10.71 3.65 -6.00
CA ALA A 604 10.59 4.67 -4.96
C ALA A 604 11.87 4.77 -4.11
N ASN A 605 12.43 3.63 -3.70
CA ASN A 605 13.68 3.59 -2.93
C ASN A 605 14.88 4.15 -3.69
N LEU A 606 15.01 3.83 -4.99
CA LEU A 606 16.07 4.42 -5.83
C LEU A 606 15.90 5.93 -5.97
N LEU A 607 14.67 6.39 -6.18
CA LEU A 607 14.38 7.82 -6.27
C LEU A 607 14.73 8.55 -4.97
N ALA A 608 14.38 7.98 -3.81
CA ALA A 608 14.66 8.58 -2.52
C ALA A 608 16.17 8.77 -2.30
N ARG A 609 16.97 7.80 -2.75
CA ARG A 609 18.43 7.89 -2.70
C ARG A 609 19.00 8.87 -3.72
N TYR A 610 18.57 8.80 -4.98
CA TYR A 610 19.20 9.55 -6.08
C TYR A 610 18.70 10.98 -6.26
N ALA A 611 17.52 11.30 -5.74
CA ALA A 611 16.97 12.66 -5.76
C ALA A 611 17.35 13.48 -4.51
N ALA A 612 18.01 12.88 -3.52
CA ALA A 612 18.19 13.49 -2.19
C ALA A 612 18.84 14.89 -2.20
N ASP A 613 19.69 15.19 -3.19
CA ASP A 613 20.42 16.44 -3.39
C ASP A 613 19.91 17.25 -4.61
N ARG A 614 18.70 16.97 -5.10
CA ARG A 614 18.15 17.46 -6.38
C ARG A 614 16.79 18.15 -6.20
N PRO A 615 16.74 19.46 -5.91
CA PRO A 615 15.49 20.15 -5.56
C PRO A 615 14.39 20.09 -6.62
N ALA A 616 14.73 20.17 -7.91
CA ALA A 616 13.74 20.13 -8.99
C ALA A 616 13.06 18.75 -9.09
N GLU A 617 13.86 17.69 -9.01
CA GLU A 617 13.36 16.31 -9.00
C GLU A 617 12.61 15.98 -7.71
N LEU A 618 13.05 16.50 -6.55
CA LEU A 618 12.28 16.37 -5.29
C LEU A 618 10.92 17.07 -5.36
N ALA A 619 10.84 18.23 -5.99
CA ALA A 619 9.56 18.93 -6.20
C ALA A 619 8.64 18.14 -7.14
N GLU A 620 9.16 17.59 -8.23
CA GLU A 620 8.37 16.75 -9.15
C GLU A 620 7.92 15.45 -8.49
N LEU A 621 8.78 14.84 -7.66
CA LEU A 621 8.41 13.68 -6.86
C LEU A 621 7.33 14.05 -5.85
N ALA A 622 7.48 15.12 -5.09
CA ALA A 622 6.50 15.56 -4.10
C ALA A 622 5.08 15.70 -4.65
N VAL A 623 4.92 16.10 -5.92
CA VAL A 623 3.60 16.25 -6.56
C VAL A 623 3.08 14.99 -7.27
N THR A 624 3.95 14.03 -7.58
CA THR A 624 3.59 12.75 -8.22
C THR A 624 3.61 11.54 -7.27
N VAL A 625 4.15 11.71 -6.07
CA VAL A 625 4.39 10.65 -5.10
C VAL A 625 3.10 9.95 -4.68
N ASP A 626 3.21 8.64 -4.47
CA ASP A 626 2.16 7.86 -3.83
C ASP A 626 2.21 8.18 -2.34
N ALA A 627 1.05 8.32 -1.71
CA ALA A 627 0.99 8.66 -0.29
C ALA A 627 1.85 7.72 0.58
N ARG A 628 1.93 6.42 0.23
CA ARG A 628 2.70 5.40 0.96
C ARG A 628 4.21 5.62 0.88
N HIS A 629 4.69 6.25 -0.20
CA HIS A 629 6.12 6.51 -0.40
C HIS A 629 6.56 7.89 0.07
N HIS A 630 5.65 8.77 0.49
CA HIS A 630 6.00 10.13 0.91
C HIS A 630 7.08 10.16 2.00
N ALA A 631 6.99 9.25 2.98
CA ALA A 631 7.97 9.14 4.07
C ALA A 631 9.41 8.91 3.58
N LEU A 632 9.60 8.24 2.43
CA LEU A 632 10.93 8.02 1.84
C LEU A 632 11.60 9.32 1.38
N PHE A 633 10.80 10.31 0.98
CA PHE A 633 11.29 11.58 0.43
C PHE A 633 11.24 12.73 1.43
N ALA A 634 10.43 12.62 2.48
CA ALA A 634 10.16 13.69 3.43
C ALA A 634 11.42 14.33 4.04
N GLY A 635 12.41 13.51 4.42
CA GLY A 635 13.69 14.00 4.95
C GLY A 635 14.49 14.80 3.91
N ALA A 636 14.54 14.33 2.67
CA ALA A 636 15.23 15.02 1.58
C ALA A 636 14.53 16.32 1.18
N ILE A 637 13.19 16.32 1.11
CA ILE A 637 12.38 17.51 0.85
C ILE A 637 12.62 18.55 1.94
N THR A 638 12.63 18.13 3.21
CA THR A 638 12.88 19.02 4.35
C THR A 638 14.29 19.61 4.33
N THR A 639 15.29 18.79 3.98
CA THR A 639 16.69 19.24 3.86
C THR A 639 16.85 20.29 2.74
N ASN A 640 16.10 20.15 1.64
CA ASN A 640 16.16 21.05 0.48
C ASN A 640 15.03 22.09 0.45
N ARG A 641 14.37 22.33 1.59
CA ARG A 641 13.11 23.08 1.68
C ARG A 641 13.14 24.43 0.96
N ALA A 642 14.19 25.24 1.19
CA ALA A 642 14.30 26.57 0.61
C ALA A 642 14.26 26.59 -0.93
N ALA A 643 14.73 25.53 -1.59
CA ALA A 643 14.73 25.41 -3.04
C ALA A 643 13.47 24.71 -3.59
N VAL A 644 12.86 23.81 -2.82
CA VAL A 644 11.67 23.05 -3.22
C VAL A 644 10.39 23.88 -3.11
N VAL A 645 10.27 24.71 -2.07
CA VAL A 645 9.04 25.45 -1.74
C VAL A 645 8.55 26.39 -2.85
N PRO A 646 9.40 27.19 -3.52
CA PRO A 646 8.98 28.00 -4.65
C PRO A 646 8.42 27.17 -5.81
N LEU A 647 8.97 25.98 -6.04
CA LEU A 647 8.53 25.07 -7.11
C LEU A 647 7.14 24.49 -6.81
N LEU A 648 6.93 24.04 -5.57
CA LEU A 648 5.61 23.55 -5.13
C LEU A 648 4.56 24.66 -5.12
N THR A 649 4.94 25.86 -4.70
CA THR A 649 4.04 27.02 -4.72
C THR A 649 3.63 27.37 -6.15
N ALA A 650 4.55 27.28 -7.12
CA ALA A 650 4.24 27.46 -8.54
C ALA A 650 3.25 26.41 -9.07
N GLU A 651 3.30 25.16 -8.56
CA GLU A 651 2.35 24.11 -8.94
C GLU A 651 0.91 24.47 -8.56
N LEU A 652 0.70 25.10 -7.38
CA LEU A 652 -0.63 25.55 -6.92
C LEU A 652 -1.28 26.54 -7.90
N GLY A 653 -0.47 27.35 -8.60
CA GLY A 653 -0.95 28.35 -9.57
C GLY A 653 -1.19 27.81 -10.99
N ARG A 654 -0.80 26.56 -11.28
CA ARG A 654 -0.96 25.98 -12.62
C ARG A 654 -2.42 25.83 -13.01
N ARG A 655 -2.68 25.91 -14.31
CA ARG A 655 -4.00 25.70 -14.92
C ARG A 655 -3.84 24.81 -16.14
N VAL A 656 -4.84 23.97 -16.41
CA VAL A 656 -4.92 23.26 -17.69
C VAL A 656 -5.15 24.30 -18.78
N VAL A 657 -4.18 24.45 -19.68
CA VAL A 657 -4.30 25.28 -20.88
C VAL A 657 -4.98 24.41 -21.93
N VAL A 658 -6.26 24.69 -22.20
CA VAL A 658 -6.93 24.12 -23.37
C VAL A 658 -6.46 24.93 -24.57
N PRO A 659 -5.81 24.33 -25.59
CA PRO A 659 -5.44 25.05 -26.79
C PRO A 659 -6.70 25.64 -27.43
N GLU A 660 -6.72 26.95 -27.70
CA GLU A 660 -7.76 27.51 -28.56
C GLU A 660 -7.69 26.84 -29.95
N ASP A 661 -8.84 26.63 -30.58
CA ASP A 661 -9.00 26.01 -31.89
C ASP A 661 -8.11 26.71 -32.95
N LYS A 662 -6.86 26.27 -33.09
CA LYS A 662 -5.98 26.73 -34.16
C LYS A 662 -6.37 26.06 -35.47
N PRO A 663 -6.50 26.82 -36.59
CA PRO A 663 -6.78 26.23 -37.89
C PRO A 663 -5.69 25.23 -38.32
N VAL A 664 -6.13 24.08 -38.82
CA VAL A 664 -5.33 22.88 -39.17
C VAL A 664 -4.22 23.15 -40.22
N ALA A 665 -4.26 24.28 -40.93
CA ALA A 665 -3.35 24.59 -42.03
C ALA A 665 -1.87 24.72 -41.63
N ASP A 666 -1.58 24.98 -40.35
CA ASP A 666 -0.23 25.30 -39.89
C ASP A 666 0.63 24.07 -39.53
N TYR A 667 0.09 22.84 -39.58
CA TYR A 667 0.74 21.64 -39.03
C TYR A 667 1.23 20.59 -40.04
N LEU A 668 1.05 20.77 -41.36
CA LEU A 668 1.37 19.72 -42.33
C LEU A 668 2.81 19.82 -42.89
N GLY A 669 3.69 18.93 -42.41
CA GLY A 669 4.89 18.48 -43.13
C GLY A 669 4.65 17.10 -43.77
N GLU A 670 5.30 16.82 -44.91
CA GLU A 670 5.14 15.58 -45.69
C GLU A 670 5.54 14.32 -44.89
N ILE A 671 4.59 13.37 -44.72
CA ILE A 671 4.85 12.03 -44.17
C ILE A 671 5.24 11.11 -45.34
N THR A 672 6.35 10.39 -45.23
CA THR A 672 6.85 9.49 -46.29
C THR A 672 6.58 8.01 -45.98
N ALA A 673 6.59 7.16 -47.01
CA ALA A 673 6.17 5.76 -46.96
C ALA A 673 7.01 4.82 -46.06
N ALA A 674 8.04 5.33 -45.37
CA ALA A 674 8.92 4.55 -44.51
C ALA A 674 8.39 4.35 -43.07
N ASP A 675 7.40 5.14 -42.64
CA ASP A 675 6.92 5.16 -41.23
C ASP A 675 5.85 4.09 -40.89
N LEU A 676 5.67 3.10 -41.77
CA LEU A 676 4.47 2.26 -41.86
C LEU A 676 4.67 0.80 -41.40
N ARG A 677 5.07 0.51 -40.15
CA ARG A 677 4.91 -0.86 -39.56
C ARG A 677 4.79 -0.87 -38.02
N VAL A 678 3.66 -1.37 -37.48
CA VAL A 678 3.46 -2.31 -36.34
C VAL A 678 2.01 -2.24 -35.79
N LYS A 679 1.52 -3.36 -35.24
CA LYS A 679 0.13 -3.88 -35.20
C LYS A 679 -0.79 -3.42 -34.04
N HIS A 680 -2.08 -3.29 -34.41
CA HIS A 680 -3.36 -3.61 -33.75
C HIS A 680 -3.38 -4.08 -32.28
N ALA A 681 -3.97 -3.24 -31.40
CA ALA A 681 -4.80 -3.61 -30.23
C ALA A 681 -5.45 -2.38 -29.56
N THR A 682 -4.96 -1.17 -29.84
CA THR A 682 -5.32 0.06 -29.09
C THR A 682 -6.50 0.85 -29.67
N ALA A 683 -7.01 0.49 -30.85
CA ALA A 683 -7.98 1.31 -31.58
C ALA A 683 -9.44 1.11 -31.14
N LYS A 684 -9.81 -0.06 -30.59
CA LYS A 684 -11.21 -0.36 -30.21
C LYS A 684 -11.69 0.51 -29.03
N ALA A 685 -10.79 0.84 -28.10
CA ALA A 685 -11.05 1.76 -26.99
C ALA A 685 -10.95 3.24 -27.41
N ALA A 686 -10.14 3.54 -28.43
CA ALA A 686 -9.93 4.90 -28.88
C ALA A 686 -11.11 5.43 -29.72
N MET A 687 -11.81 4.61 -30.51
CA MET A 687 -12.81 5.13 -31.46
C MET A 687 -14.25 5.24 -30.90
N ALA A 688 -14.54 4.61 -29.75
CA ALA A 688 -15.90 4.60 -29.16
C ALA A 688 -16.33 5.93 -28.49
N ALA A 689 -15.46 6.94 -28.41
CA ALA A 689 -15.74 8.19 -27.69
C ALA A 689 -15.30 9.48 -28.44
N LYS A 690 -15.03 9.41 -29.75
CA LYS A 690 -14.40 10.51 -30.49
C LYS A 690 -15.35 11.19 -31.48
N ARG A 691 -15.33 12.53 -31.50
CA ARG A 691 -15.74 13.30 -32.67
C ARG A 691 -14.55 13.32 -33.64
N PHE A 692 -14.79 12.91 -34.88
CA PHE A 692 -13.79 12.92 -35.95
C PHE A 692 -14.03 14.11 -36.87
N GLU A 693 -12.97 14.84 -37.20
CA GLU A 693 -13.00 15.79 -38.30
C GLU A 693 -12.36 15.13 -39.53
N VAL A 694 -13.11 15.08 -40.64
CA VAL A 694 -12.73 14.34 -41.85
C VAL A 694 -12.44 15.36 -42.94
N ARG A 695 -11.19 15.41 -43.40
CA ARG A 695 -10.81 16.26 -44.52
C ARG A 695 -10.19 15.41 -45.63
N LEU A 696 -10.81 15.46 -46.81
CA LEU A 696 -10.24 14.83 -48.00
C LEU A 696 -9.09 15.68 -48.54
N LEU A 697 -8.13 15.02 -49.20
CA LEU A 697 -7.00 15.64 -49.92
C LEU A 697 -7.41 16.55 -51.11
N GLY A 698 -8.70 16.90 -51.23
CA GLY A 698 -9.25 17.81 -52.25
C GLY A 698 -10.11 18.96 -51.68
N GLY A 699 -10.02 19.26 -50.38
CA GLY A 699 -10.58 20.49 -49.80
C GLY A 699 -12.10 20.49 -49.48
N LYS A 700 -12.81 19.38 -49.65
CA LYS A 700 -14.21 19.21 -49.21
C LYS A 700 -14.29 18.49 -47.85
N SER A 701 -15.17 18.96 -46.96
CA SER A 701 -15.42 18.37 -45.63
C SER A 701 -16.74 17.59 -45.60
N TYR A 702 -16.75 16.42 -44.95
CA TYR A 702 -17.92 15.54 -44.82
C TYR A 702 -18.12 15.14 -43.36
N ARG A 703 -19.33 14.67 -42.99
CA ARG A 703 -19.66 14.19 -41.64
C ARG A 703 -19.83 12.67 -41.67
N LEU A 704 -19.08 11.96 -40.84
CA LEU A 704 -19.22 10.52 -40.64
C LEU A 704 -20.18 10.24 -39.48
N THR A 705 -21.13 9.32 -39.69
CA THR A 705 -22.10 8.91 -38.67
C THR A 705 -22.05 7.39 -38.52
N LEU A 706 -21.85 6.89 -37.30
CA LEU A 706 -21.93 5.47 -36.96
C LEU A 706 -23.32 5.19 -36.40
N GLU A 707 -24.06 4.25 -36.99
CA GLU A 707 -25.45 3.97 -36.62
C GLU A 707 -25.63 2.72 -35.73
N SER A 708 -24.54 2.00 -35.38
CA SER A 708 -24.58 0.79 -34.53
C SER A 708 -23.53 0.81 -33.40
N ALA A 709 -23.91 0.29 -32.22
CA ALA A 709 -22.99 0.04 -31.09
C ALA A 709 -22.12 -1.21 -31.31
N ASP A 710 -22.52 -2.10 -32.22
CA ASP A 710 -21.74 -3.24 -32.67
C ASP A 710 -21.06 -2.88 -33.99
N PHE A 711 -19.73 -2.73 -33.96
CA PHE A 711 -18.87 -2.29 -35.07
C PHE A 711 -18.87 -3.20 -36.32
N ASP A 712 -19.70 -4.24 -36.34
CA ASP A 712 -19.86 -5.16 -37.48
C ASP A 712 -21.04 -4.80 -38.40
N SER A 713 -21.67 -3.63 -38.23
CA SER A 713 -22.83 -3.26 -39.04
C SER A 713 -22.90 -1.76 -39.34
N TYR A 714 -22.56 -1.45 -40.59
CA TYR A 714 -22.91 -0.22 -41.33
C TYR A 714 -22.16 1.07 -40.99
N LEU A 715 -21.33 1.55 -41.94
CA LEU A 715 -20.67 2.87 -41.90
C LEU A 715 -21.19 3.76 -43.04
N ALA A 716 -21.86 4.88 -42.71
CA ALA A 716 -22.38 5.83 -43.68
C ALA A 716 -21.66 7.19 -43.61
N VAL A 717 -21.19 7.66 -44.77
CA VAL A 717 -20.64 9.01 -44.98
C VAL A 717 -21.77 9.90 -45.47
N ARG A 718 -22.03 11.00 -44.76
CA ARG A 718 -23.05 12.00 -45.14
C ARG A 718 -22.39 13.34 -45.48
N ASP A 719 -22.97 14.07 -46.42
CA ASP A 719 -22.56 15.44 -46.72
C ASP A 719 -22.98 16.42 -45.62
N ALA A 720 -22.57 17.70 -45.75
CA ALA A 720 -22.88 18.74 -44.78
C ALA A 720 -24.40 19.02 -44.62
N ALA A 721 -25.23 18.59 -45.58
CA ALA A 721 -26.69 18.68 -45.54
C ALA A 721 -27.35 17.41 -44.95
N GLY A 722 -26.56 16.42 -44.52
CA GLY A 722 -27.05 15.16 -43.93
C GLY A 722 -27.43 14.10 -44.96
N LYS A 723 -27.19 14.35 -46.26
CA LYS A 723 -27.47 13.36 -47.31
C LYS A 723 -26.34 12.34 -47.36
N GLU A 724 -26.70 11.06 -47.35
CA GLU A 724 -25.73 9.97 -47.52
C GLU A 724 -25.07 10.04 -48.90
N VAL A 725 -23.75 10.05 -48.91
CA VAL A 725 -22.91 10.13 -50.11
C VAL A 725 -22.15 8.83 -50.37
N ALA A 726 -21.96 8.00 -49.35
CA ALA A 726 -21.47 6.63 -49.48
C ALA A 726 -21.82 5.82 -48.23
N ALA A 727 -22.12 4.53 -48.37
CA ALA A 727 -22.27 3.60 -47.26
C ALA A 727 -21.62 2.26 -47.59
N ASP A 728 -21.14 1.57 -46.55
CA ASP A 728 -20.70 0.17 -46.63
C ASP A 728 -21.89 -0.72 -46.24
N ASP A 729 -22.47 -1.41 -47.22
CA ASP A 729 -23.64 -2.27 -47.05
C ASP A 729 -23.25 -3.70 -47.47
N ASP A 730 -22.72 -4.45 -46.52
CA ASP A 730 -22.47 -5.89 -46.63
C ASP A 730 -23.40 -6.67 -45.70
N GLY A 731 -24.69 -6.67 -46.04
CA GLY A 731 -25.62 -7.71 -45.62
C GLY A 731 -25.17 -9.08 -46.13
N GLY A 732 -24.23 -9.73 -45.45
CA GLY A 732 -23.74 -11.05 -45.87
C GLY A 732 -22.50 -11.62 -45.18
N GLY A 733 -22.50 -11.76 -43.85
CA GLY A 733 -21.77 -12.80 -43.09
C GLY A 733 -20.38 -13.28 -43.56
N GLY A 734 -19.47 -12.40 -43.99
CA GLY A 734 -18.11 -12.73 -44.41
C GLY A 734 -17.09 -11.72 -43.89
N GLU A 735 -15.84 -12.16 -43.65
CA GLU A 735 -14.75 -11.44 -42.97
C GLU A 735 -14.65 -9.93 -43.32
N ASN A 736 -14.89 -9.09 -42.30
CA ASN A 736 -14.89 -7.62 -42.32
C ASN A 736 -13.80 -7.00 -43.22
N ALA A 737 -14.20 -6.07 -44.09
CA ALA A 737 -13.28 -5.18 -44.80
C ALA A 737 -12.55 -4.26 -43.80
N LEU A 738 -11.32 -4.63 -43.45
CA LEU A 738 -10.45 -3.90 -42.54
C LEU A 738 -10.14 -2.47 -43.04
N LEU A 739 -10.62 -1.45 -42.32
CA LEU A 739 -10.09 -0.08 -42.41
C LEU A 739 -8.59 -0.13 -42.05
N ASN A 740 -7.72 -0.03 -43.06
CA ASN A 740 -6.28 0.11 -42.82
C ASN A 740 -6.00 1.55 -42.38
N TYR A 741 -5.53 1.73 -41.14
CA TYR A 741 -5.15 3.03 -40.59
C TYR A 741 -3.68 3.06 -40.18
N THR A 742 -3.07 4.25 -40.27
CA THR A 742 -1.69 4.50 -39.82
C THR A 742 -1.67 5.67 -38.85
N PRO A 743 -1.19 5.48 -37.60
CA PRO A 743 -0.99 6.59 -36.68
C PRO A 743 0.16 7.47 -37.17
N SER A 744 -0.05 8.78 -37.25
CA SER A 744 1.03 9.76 -37.34
C SER A 744 1.42 10.20 -35.92
N GLY A 745 2.69 10.55 -35.72
CA GLY A 745 3.25 10.92 -34.41
C GLY A 745 2.61 12.14 -33.72
N ASP A 746 1.62 12.78 -34.34
CA ASP A 746 0.87 13.94 -33.86
C ASP A 746 -0.56 13.59 -33.38
N GLY A 747 -0.92 12.31 -33.31
CA GLY A 747 -2.23 11.85 -32.87
C GLY A 747 -3.32 11.82 -33.94
N SER A 748 -2.98 12.07 -35.21
CA SER A 748 -3.89 11.83 -36.34
C SER A 748 -3.72 10.43 -36.96
N TYR A 749 -4.72 9.98 -37.73
CA TYR A 749 -4.77 8.66 -38.36
C TYR A 749 -5.05 8.82 -39.86
N ALA A 750 -4.14 8.38 -40.71
CA ALA A 750 -4.42 8.26 -42.15
C ALA A 750 -5.23 6.97 -42.38
N VAL A 751 -6.39 7.06 -43.01
CA VAL A 751 -7.27 5.90 -43.27
C VAL A 751 -7.37 5.65 -44.77
N TYR A 752 -6.97 4.44 -45.18
CA TYR A 752 -7.10 3.99 -46.56
C TYR A 752 -8.36 3.13 -46.70
N ALA A 753 -9.40 3.73 -47.26
CA ALA A 753 -10.65 3.07 -47.58
C ALA A 753 -10.63 2.60 -49.05
N SER A 754 -10.26 1.35 -49.30
CA SER A 754 -10.37 0.75 -50.64
C SER A 754 -11.81 0.40 -51.04
N SER A 755 -12.76 0.36 -50.09
CA SER A 755 -14.16 -0.03 -50.30
C SER A 755 -15.13 1.14 -50.56
N PHE A 756 -14.77 2.38 -50.24
CA PHE A 756 -15.64 3.54 -50.48
C PHE A 756 -15.52 4.06 -51.92
N LYS A 757 -16.34 3.52 -52.83
CA LYS A 757 -16.42 3.98 -54.23
C LYS A 757 -16.71 5.49 -54.28
N GLY A 758 -15.73 6.27 -54.75
CA GLY A 758 -15.90 7.70 -55.09
C GLY A 758 -15.32 8.72 -54.10
N VAL A 759 -14.81 8.29 -52.93
CA VAL A 759 -14.34 9.22 -51.88
C VAL A 759 -12.80 9.39 -51.86
N GLY A 760 -12.01 8.40 -52.31
CA GLY A 760 -10.53 8.48 -52.25
C GLY A 760 -9.99 8.38 -50.81
N ALA A 761 -8.66 8.46 -50.63
CA ALA A 761 -8.04 8.39 -49.31
C ALA A 761 -8.33 9.66 -48.47
N PHE A 762 -8.59 9.49 -47.17
CA PHE A 762 -8.83 10.58 -46.22
C PHE A 762 -7.98 10.46 -44.96
N ILE A 763 -7.71 11.60 -44.33
CA ILE A 763 -7.03 11.66 -43.03
C ILE A 763 -8.10 11.97 -41.96
N LEU A 764 -8.16 11.13 -40.93
CA LEU A 764 -8.95 11.35 -39.73
C LEU A 764 -8.06 12.03 -38.68
N ARG A 765 -8.38 13.27 -38.30
CA ARG A 765 -7.75 13.88 -37.12
C ARG A 765 -8.63 13.63 -35.91
N VAL A 766 -8.05 13.05 -34.87
CA VAL A 766 -8.66 13.04 -33.54
C VAL A 766 -8.50 14.44 -32.97
N VAL A 767 -9.60 15.18 -32.87
CA VAL A 767 -9.62 16.38 -32.03
C VAL A 767 -9.70 15.89 -30.58
N GLU A 768 -8.82 16.38 -29.71
CA GLU A 768 -8.80 16.01 -28.29
C GLU A 768 -10.22 16.04 -27.72
N THR A 769 -10.62 14.93 -27.11
CA THR A 769 -11.96 14.79 -26.55
C THR A 769 -12.03 15.63 -25.27
N ALA A 770 -13.22 16.15 -24.97
CA ALA A 770 -13.48 16.79 -23.68
C ALA A 770 -13.10 15.90 -22.48
N THR A 771 -13.08 14.57 -22.66
CA THR A 771 -12.60 13.61 -21.65
C THR A 771 -11.11 13.80 -21.33
N GLY A 772 -10.25 14.09 -22.31
CA GLY A 772 -8.82 14.34 -22.08
C GLY A 772 -8.58 15.63 -21.28
N VAL A 773 -9.42 16.65 -21.48
CA VAL A 773 -9.38 17.88 -20.69
C VAL A 773 -9.81 17.62 -19.24
N GLU A 774 -10.86 16.82 -19.02
CA GLU A 774 -11.32 16.48 -17.66
C GLU A 774 -10.31 15.57 -16.92
N GLU A 775 -9.68 14.62 -17.60
CA GLU A 775 -8.58 13.80 -17.07
C GLU A 775 -7.36 14.67 -16.71
N ALA A 776 -6.98 15.62 -17.57
CA ALA A 776 -5.90 16.55 -17.30
C ALA A 776 -6.19 17.46 -16.09
N LYS A 777 -7.44 17.90 -15.91
CA LYS A 777 -7.87 18.68 -14.74
C LYS A 777 -7.77 17.86 -13.46
N GLU A 778 -8.19 16.60 -13.50
CA GLU A 778 -8.07 15.71 -12.34
C GLU A 778 -6.60 15.44 -11.97
N ALA A 779 -5.76 15.13 -12.97
CA ALA A 779 -4.34 14.91 -12.76
C ALA A 779 -3.65 16.15 -12.18
N LEU A 780 -3.97 17.34 -12.69
CA LEU A 780 -3.48 18.60 -12.14
C LEU A 780 -3.97 18.81 -10.70
N ALA A 781 -5.24 18.55 -10.43
CA ALA A 781 -5.79 18.72 -9.09
C ALA A 781 -5.13 17.81 -8.05
N LEU A 782 -4.79 16.57 -8.44
CA LEU A 782 -4.01 15.66 -7.60
C LEU A 782 -2.60 16.21 -7.33
N ARG A 783 -1.92 16.72 -8.35
CA ARG A 783 -0.59 17.36 -8.21
C ARG A 783 -0.65 18.56 -7.27
N GLN A 784 -1.65 19.42 -7.42
CA GLN A 784 -1.87 20.59 -6.56
C GLN A 784 -2.14 20.18 -5.11
N ALA A 785 -2.97 19.15 -4.89
CA ALA A 785 -3.25 18.66 -3.54
C ALA A 785 -2.01 18.05 -2.87
N ASN A 786 -1.19 17.31 -3.63
CA ASN A 786 0.08 16.79 -3.12
C ASN A 786 1.07 17.93 -2.77
N ALA A 787 1.21 18.93 -3.65
CA ALA A 787 2.02 20.12 -3.38
C ALA A 787 1.53 20.85 -2.11
N ALA A 788 0.22 21.06 -2.01
CA ALA A 788 -0.43 21.71 -0.86
C ALA A 788 -0.16 20.94 0.44
N ALA A 789 -0.30 19.61 0.42
CA ALA A 789 -0.05 18.79 1.61
C ALA A 789 1.41 18.90 2.11
N VAL A 790 2.39 19.01 1.22
CA VAL A 790 3.80 19.21 1.59
C VAL A 790 4.06 20.63 2.11
N LEU A 791 3.36 21.63 1.57
CA LEU A 791 3.45 23.03 1.97
C LEU A 791 2.74 23.35 3.29
N LEU A 792 1.84 22.47 3.77
CA LEU A 792 1.20 22.56 5.10
C LEU A 792 2.22 22.30 6.22
N SER A 793 3.09 23.27 6.42
CA SER A 793 4.03 23.38 7.54
C SER A 793 3.75 24.66 8.34
N PRO A 794 4.28 24.78 9.56
CA PRO A 794 4.11 25.99 10.38
C PRO A 794 4.59 27.31 9.75
N VAL A 795 5.37 27.27 8.66
CA VAL A 795 6.03 28.45 8.08
C VAL A 795 5.40 28.91 6.75
N GLU A 796 4.82 28.00 5.96
CA GLU A 796 4.47 28.23 4.53
C GLU A 796 3.00 27.98 4.20
N SER A 797 2.15 27.83 5.21
CA SER A 797 0.77 27.36 5.06
C SER A 797 -0.22 28.38 4.51
N GLU A 798 0.11 29.68 4.49
CA GLU A 798 -0.85 30.74 4.13
C GLU A 798 -1.35 30.66 2.68
N ALA A 799 -0.51 30.17 1.75
CA ALA A 799 -0.92 29.93 0.37
C ALA A 799 -1.86 28.73 0.22
N VAL A 800 -1.89 27.82 1.21
CA VAL A 800 -2.63 26.56 1.14
C VAL A 800 -4.03 26.68 1.75
N TRP A 801 -4.21 27.45 2.82
CA TRP A 801 -5.50 27.55 3.52
C TRP A 801 -6.70 27.88 2.61
N PRO A 802 -6.59 28.76 1.59
CA PRO A 802 -7.67 28.99 0.64
C PRO A 802 -8.16 27.75 -0.11
N LEU A 803 -7.32 26.72 -0.27
CA LEU A 803 -7.67 25.47 -0.97
C LEU A 803 -8.65 24.57 -0.19
N PHE A 804 -8.83 24.82 1.12
CA PHE A 804 -9.86 24.14 1.92
C PHE A 804 -11.26 24.71 1.70
N LYS A 805 -11.37 25.90 1.11
CA LYS A 805 -12.65 26.55 0.82
C LYS A 805 -13.39 25.84 -0.30
N HIS A 806 -14.72 25.88 -0.23
CA HIS A 806 -15.57 25.33 -1.29
C HIS A 806 -15.36 26.09 -2.60
N THR A 807 -15.31 25.33 -3.69
CA THR A 807 -15.28 25.81 -5.06
C THR A 807 -16.29 24.99 -5.88
N PRO A 808 -16.84 25.55 -6.99
CA PRO A 808 -17.71 24.78 -7.88
C PRO A 808 -17.09 23.45 -8.33
N ASP A 809 -15.77 23.42 -8.44
CA ASP A 809 -14.99 22.22 -8.65
C ASP A 809 -14.16 21.90 -7.40
N PRO A 810 -14.67 21.05 -6.48
CA PRO A 810 -14.02 20.78 -5.21
C PRO A 810 -12.92 19.69 -5.30
N THR A 811 -12.47 19.31 -6.51
CA THR A 811 -11.53 18.20 -6.72
C THR A 811 -10.22 18.37 -5.94
N VAL A 812 -9.61 19.57 -5.98
CA VAL A 812 -8.36 19.85 -5.23
C VAL A 812 -8.59 19.74 -3.72
N ARG A 813 -9.65 20.37 -3.22
CA ARG A 813 -10.05 20.35 -1.81
C ARG A 813 -10.22 18.91 -1.31
N SER A 814 -10.93 18.09 -2.06
CA SER A 814 -11.19 16.70 -1.68
C SER A 814 -9.92 15.86 -1.66
N TYR A 815 -9.03 16.01 -2.64
CA TYR A 815 -7.72 15.34 -2.57
C TYR A 815 -6.92 15.80 -1.35
N LEU A 816 -6.88 17.11 -1.07
CA LEU A 816 -6.14 17.66 0.06
C LEU A 816 -6.63 17.11 1.41
N VAL A 817 -7.96 17.04 1.60
CA VAL A 817 -8.59 16.44 2.79
C VAL A 817 -8.07 15.03 3.07
N HIS A 818 -7.94 14.20 2.03
CA HIS A 818 -7.49 12.81 2.14
C HIS A 818 -5.96 12.64 2.16
N ARG A 819 -5.19 13.69 1.85
CA ARG A 819 -3.73 13.61 1.70
C ARG A 819 -2.97 14.11 2.92
N ALA A 820 -3.46 15.14 3.60
CA ALA A 820 -2.73 15.79 4.69
C ALA A 820 -2.22 14.80 5.75
N ALA A 821 -3.09 13.91 6.25
CA ALA A 821 -2.71 12.90 7.24
C ALA A 821 -1.67 11.90 6.71
N ARG A 822 -1.81 11.46 5.45
CA ARG A 822 -0.92 10.46 4.84
C ARG A 822 0.47 11.01 4.51
N VAL A 823 0.55 12.31 4.26
CA VAL A 823 1.79 13.05 4.01
C VAL A 823 2.50 13.37 5.34
N GLY A 824 1.82 13.22 6.48
CA GLY A 824 2.38 13.45 7.81
C GLY A 824 2.30 14.91 8.26
N VAL A 825 1.29 15.66 7.79
CA VAL A 825 1.04 17.02 8.29
C VAL A 825 0.74 16.97 9.79
N ASP A 826 1.30 17.90 10.56
CA ASP A 826 1.08 17.96 12.00
C ASP A 826 -0.38 18.36 12.30
N PRO A 827 -1.17 17.51 13.00
CA PRO A 827 -2.55 17.83 13.35
C PRO A 827 -2.67 19.07 14.26
N VAL A 828 -1.62 19.48 14.99
CA VAL A 828 -1.60 20.73 15.76
C VAL A 828 -1.90 21.93 14.86
N ALA A 829 -1.30 21.99 13.67
CA ALA A 829 -1.51 23.10 12.73
C ALA A 829 -2.96 23.13 12.21
N LEU A 830 -3.56 21.96 11.97
CA LEU A 830 -4.95 21.84 11.52
C LEU A 830 -5.94 22.25 12.61
N VAL A 831 -5.71 21.84 13.86
CA VAL A 831 -6.55 22.25 15.01
C VAL A 831 -6.43 23.75 15.26
N GLY A 832 -5.21 24.29 15.21
CA GLY A 832 -4.97 25.73 15.31
C GLY A 832 -5.70 26.50 14.20
N ARG A 833 -5.60 26.03 12.95
CA ARG A 833 -6.32 26.64 11.83
C ARG A 833 -7.83 26.54 11.99
N PHE A 834 -8.37 25.39 12.38
CA PHE A 834 -9.80 25.19 12.59
C PHE A 834 -10.39 26.22 13.57
N ARG A 835 -9.70 26.48 14.69
CA ARG A 835 -10.12 27.47 15.69
C ARG A 835 -10.10 28.91 15.15
N ALA A 836 -9.12 29.24 14.31
CA ALA A 836 -8.96 30.58 13.75
C ALA A 836 -9.76 30.84 12.46
N GLU A 837 -10.24 29.79 11.79
CA GLU A 837 -10.85 29.90 10.47
C GLU A 837 -12.23 30.58 10.51
N GLY A 838 -12.42 31.59 9.67
CA GLY A 838 -13.69 32.31 9.53
C GLY A 838 -14.59 31.71 8.46
N ASP A 839 -14.02 31.03 7.46
CA ASP A 839 -14.77 30.43 6.38
C ASP A 839 -15.35 29.06 6.79
N MET A 840 -16.68 28.95 6.81
CA MET A 840 -17.36 27.72 7.24
C MET A 840 -17.05 26.53 6.33
N SER A 841 -16.88 26.76 5.02
CA SER A 841 -16.58 25.66 4.09
C SER A 841 -15.18 25.08 4.31
N ALA A 842 -14.22 25.93 4.69
CA ALA A 842 -12.89 25.50 5.12
C ALA A 842 -12.93 24.79 6.48
N LYS A 843 -13.70 25.28 7.45
CA LYS A 843 -13.89 24.58 8.75
C LYS A 843 -14.41 23.16 8.59
N ARG A 844 -15.45 22.97 7.75
CA ARG A 844 -15.96 21.63 7.39
C ARG A 844 -14.86 20.74 6.84
N ALA A 845 -14.07 21.23 5.88
CA ALA A 845 -12.99 20.48 5.26
C ALA A 845 -11.89 20.10 6.26
N LEU A 846 -11.53 21.01 7.18
CA LEU A 846 -10.57 20.76 8.24
C LEU A 846 -11.06 19.67 9.20
N LEU A 847 -12.34 19.65 9.57
CA LEU A 847 -12.93 18.55 10.37
C LEU A 847 -12.87 17.22 9.62
N LEU A 848 -13.21 17.20 8.33
CA LEU A 848 -13.09 16.00 7.51
C LEU A 848 -11.65 15.49 7.43
N THR A 849 -10.68 16.42 7.43
CA THR A 849 -9.24 16.12 7.40
C THR A 849 -8.76 15.58 8.75
N LEU A 850 -9.22 16.15 9.87
CA LEU A 850 -8.92 15.64 11.21
C LEU A 850 -9.44 14.21 11.40
N GLY A 851 -10.54 13.84 10.75
CA GLY A 851 -11.06 12.47 10.77
C GLY A 851 -10.24 11.44 9.99
N GLU A 852 -9.24 11.88 9.20
CA GLU A 852 -8.26 11.00 8.55
C GLU A 852 -7.10 10.59 9.47
N TYR A 853 -6.93 11.27 10.61
CA TYR A 853 -5.90 10.94 11.59
C TYR A 853 -6.38 9.83 12.53
N PRO A 854 -5.50 8.91 12.93
CA PRO A 854 -5.75 8.07 14.09
C PRO A 854 -6.09 8.95 15.29
N PRO A 855 -7.13 8.64 16.08
CA PRO A 855 -7.53 9.49 17.21
C PRO A 855 -6.39 9.81 18.18
N ALA A 856 -5.48 8.86 18.42
CA ALA A 856 -4.32 9.04 19.31
C ALA A 856 -3.30 10.08 18.81
N ALA A 857 -3.30 10.41 17.51
CA ALA A 857 -2.39 11.41 16.93
C ALA A 857 -2.88 12.85 17.11
N VAL A 858 -4.15 13.07 17.48
CA VAL A 858 -4.73 14.41 17.61
C VAL A 858 -4.41 14.98 19.00
N PRO A 859 -3.75 16.16 19.10
CA PRO A 859 -3.36 16.77 20.37
C PRO A 859 -4.58 17.22 21.17
N ASP A 860 -4.54 17.04 22.50
CA ASP A 860 -5.65 17.37 23.43
C ASP A 860 -7.03 16.92 22.90
N ARG A 861 -7.10 15.69 22.39
CA ARG A 861 -8.34 15.17 21.78
C ARG A 861 -9.53 15.26 22.72
N ALA A 862 -9.31 15.05 24.03
CA ALA A 862 -10.38 15.12 25.02
C ALA A 862 -10.97 16.54 25.13
N GLY A 863 -10.12 17.57 25.26
CA GLY A 863 -10.56 18.97 25.28
C GLY A 863 -11.24 19.37 23.98
N LEU A 864 -10.64 19.01 22.84
CA LEU A 864 -11.22 19.27 21.52
C LEU A 864 -12.55 18.54 21.33
N THR A 865 -12.71 17.29 21.80
CA THR A 865 -13.97 16.55 21.70
C THR A 865 -15.10 17.26 22.45
N ALA A 866 -14.82 17.80 23.63
CA ALA A 866 -15.81 18.58 24.39
C ALA A 866 -16.20 19.88 23.67
N GLU A 867 -15.22 20.58 23.08
CA GLU A 867 -15.45 21.76 22.22
C GLU A 867 -16.35 21.39 21.03
N LEU A 868 -16.02 20.31 20.32
CA LEU A 868 -16.75 19.86 19.14
C LEU A 868 -18.18 19.37 19.44
N LEU A 869 -18.40 18.71 20.59
CA LEU A 869 -19.75 18.32 21.04
C LEU A 869 -20.61 19.54 21.36
N THR A 870 -20.01 20.60 21.91
CA THR A 870 -20.70 21.88 22.14
C THR A 870 -21.06 22.53 20.81
N LEU A 871 -20.12 22.58 19.86
CA LEU A 871 -20.36 23.09 18.51
C LEU A 871 -21.45 22.28 17.79
N TYR A 872 -21.45 20.96 17.90
CA TYR A 872 -22.49 20.09 17.33
C TYR A 872 -23.88 20.49 17.82
N LYS A 873 -24.01 20.77 19.12
CA LYS A 873 -25.28 21.17 19.72
C LYS A 873 -25.71 22.58 19.33
N GLU A 874 -24.79 23.52 19.19
CA GLU A 874 -25.08 24.96 19.21
C GLU A 874 -24.97 25.64 17.84
N ASP A 875 -24.02 25.23 17.00
CA ASP A 875 -23.73 25.92 15.74
C ASP A 875 -24.92 25.88 14.75
N ALA A 876 -25.07 26.94 13.98
CA ALA A 876 -26.18 27.11 13.04
C ALA A 876 -25.90 26.49 11.66
N ASP A 877 -24.65 26.18 11.34
CA ASP A 877 -24.23 25.72 10.02
C ASP A 877 -24.51 24.22 9.80
N ALA A 878 -25.33 23.91 8.80
CA ALA A 878 -25.74 22.53 8.52
C ALA A 878 -24.58 21.64 8.04
N GLY A 879 -23.69 22.18 7.20
CA GLY A 879 -22.54 21.43 6.72
C GLY A 879 -21.53 21.12 7.82
N LEU A 880 -21.35 22.06 8.76
CA LEU A 880 -20.54 21.87 9.95
C LEU A 880 -21.17 20.81 10.85
N HIS A 881 -22.47 20.89 11.11
CA HIS A 881 -23.22 19.89 11.87
C HIS A 881 -23.05 18.49 11.28
N GLY A 882 -23.21 18.32 9.97
CA GLY A 882 -22.98 17.03 9.30
C GLY A 882 -21.52 16.55 9.39
N SER A 883 -20.55 17.46 9.22
CA SER A 883 -19.12 17.10 9.33
C SER A 883 -18.75 16.65 10.75
N LEU A 884 -19.34 17.30 11.77
CA LEU A 884 -19.21 16.93 13.18
C LEU A 884 -19.91 15.61 13.47
N ASP A 885 -21.11 15.38 12.94
CA ASP A 885 -21.85 14.12 13.06
C ASP A 885 -20.97 12.95 12.61
N TRP A 886 -20.38 13.07 11.42
CA TRP A 886 -19.46 12.07 10.87
C TRP A 886 -18.22 11.89 11.74
N LEU A 887 -17.51 12.97 12.06
CA LEU A 887 -16.26 12.91 12.82
C LEU A 887 -16.49 12.28 14.22
N LEU A 888 -17.47 12.78 14.95
CA LEU A 888 -17.76 12.37 16.32
C LEU A 888 -18.29 10.94 16.38
N ARG A 889 -19.28 10.58 15.53
CA ARG A 889 -19.85 9.23 15.54
C ARG A 889 -18.90 8.20 14.94
N GLN A 890 -18.39 8.46 13.75
CA GLN A 890 -17.72 7.44 12.92
C GLN A 890 -16.22 7.35 13.15
N LYS A 891 -15.56 8.45 13.55
CA LYS A 891 -14.11 8.48 13.70
C LYS A 891 -13.65 8.52 15.15
N TRP A 892 -14.40 9.21 16.02
CA TRP A 892 -13.94 9.51 17.37
C TRP A 892 -14.67 8.76 18.49
N GLY A 893 -15.63 7.90 18.14
CA GLY A 893 -16.29 6.99 19.09
C GLY A 893 -17.24 7.70 20.05
N GLN A 894 -17.88 8.80 19.62
CA GLN A 894 -18.79 9.62 20.43
C GLN A 894 -20.26 9.42 20.08
N ALA A 895 -20.61 8.29 19.44
CA ALA A 895 -21.97 8.05 18.97
C ALA A 895 -23.04 8.15 20.07
N ALA A 896 -22.75 7.66 21.27
CA ALA A 896 -23.66 7.76 22.42
C ALA A 896 -23.87 9.21 22.89
N ALA A 897 -22.79 10.01 22.97
CA ALA A 897 -22.87 11.41 23.37
C ALA A 897 -23.69 12.24 22.37
N VAL A 898 -23.45 12.01 21.07
CA VAL A 898 -24.20 12.66 19.99
C VAL A 898 -25.68 12.25 20.04
N ALA A 899 -26.00 10.98 20.28
CA ALA A 899 -27.38 10.51 20.43
C ALA A 899 -28.13 11.18 21.60
N VAL A 900 -27.46 11.44 22.72
CA VAL A 900 -28.04 12.19 23.85
C VAL A 900 -28.34 13.64 23.45
N ILE A 901 -27.44 14.27 22.68
CA ILE A 901 -27.66 15.63 22.16
C ILE A 901 -28.86 15.65 21.21
N ASP A 902 -28.92 14.73 20.25
CA ASP A 902 -30.03 14.63 19.29
C ASP A 902 -31.38 14.44 19.99
N ALA A 903 -31.44 13.58 21.01
CA ALA A 903 -32.64 13.38 21.81
C ALA A 903 -33.09 14.66 22.53
N GLY A 904 -32.14 15.50 22.99
CA GLY A 904 -32.45 16.81 23.59
C GLY A 904 -32.84 17.90 22.58
N LEU A 905 -32.43 17.75 21.32
CA LEU A 905 -32.76 18.66 20.23
C LEU A 905 -34.10 18.32 19.56
N ALA A 906 -34.51 17.05 19.61
CA ALA A 906 -35.75 16.56 19.03
C ALA A 906 -36.98 17.29 19.63
N LYS A 907 -37.68 18.06 18.79
CA LYS A 907 -38.87 18.82 19.18
C LYS A 907 -39.98 18.65 18.16
N LYS A 908 -41.20 18.38 18.64
CA LYS A 908 -42.40 18.33 17.79
C LYS A 908 -42.71 19.70 17.19
N GLY A 909 -43.05 19.72 15.90
CA GLY A 909 -43.42 20.93 15.18
C GLY A 909 -42.26 21.93 15.06
N GLY A 910 -41.03 21.49 15.37
CA GLY A 910 -39.82 22.27 15.23
C GLY A 910 -39.50 22.42 13.76
N ASP A 911 -40.03 23.45 13.11
CA ASP A 911 -39.51 23.83 11.80
C ASP A 911 -38.14 24.51 11.98
N GLY A 912 -37.22 24.24 11.06
CA GLY A 912 -35.90 24.85 11.07
C GLY A 912 -35.97 26.39 10.99
N ALA A 913 -37.04 26.93 10.39
CA ALA A 913 -37.30 28.37 10.31
C ALA A 913 -37.38 29.03 11.69
N LYS A 914 -38.11 28.44 12.65
CA LYS A 914 -38.26 28.94 14.03
C LYS A 914 -36.98 28.84 14.86
N THR A 915 -36.06 27.95 14.50
CA THR A 915 -34.81 27.75 15.26
C THR A 915 -33.73 28.78 14.92
N GLY A 916 -33.83 29.47 13.77
CA GLY A 916 -32.78 30.33 13.23
C GLY A 916 -31.54 29.59 12.73
N LYS A 917 -31.45 28.26 12.95
CA LYS A 917 -30.37 27.41 12.46
C LYS A 917 -30.62 26.96 11.03
N GLY A 918 -29.54 26.63 10.33
CA GLY A 918 -29.58 25.98 9.02
C GLY A 918 -29.99 24.51 9.07
N TRP A 919 -30.36 23.97 10.22
CA TRP A 919 -30.73 22.57 10.43
C TRP A 919 -31.58 22.41 11.69
N TYR A 920 -32.30 21.28 11.83
CA TYR A 920 -33.06 20.93 13.03
C TYR A 920 -33.26 19.42 13.15
N VAL A 921 -33.68 18.94 14.33
CA VAL A 921 -34.09 17.55 14.58
C VAL A 921 -35.58 17.53 14.92
N ASN A 922 -36.38 16.77 14.17
CA ASN A 922 -37.82 16.66 14.42
C ASN A 922 -38.11 15.78 15.65
N GLY A 923 -39.37 15.70 16.07
CA GLY A 923 -39.82 14.90 17.22
C GLY A 923 -39.68 13.39 17.04
N GLU A 924 -39.46 12.89 15.82
CA GLU A 924 -39.17 11.49 15.53
C GLU A 924 -37.66 11.18 15.45
N GLY A 925 -36.80 12.17 15.75
CA GLY A 925 -35.34 12.02 15.80
C GLY A 925 -34.64 12.10 14.44
N GLN A 926 -35.32 12.59 13.40
CA GLN A 926 -34.72 12.81 12.09
C GLN A 926 -34.15 14.22 11.98
N ALA A 927 -32.88 14.32 11.59
CA ALA A 927 -32.21 15.60 11.33
C ALA A 927 -32.47 16.08 9.89
N PHE A 928 -32.76 17.37 9.73
CA PHE A 928 -33.04 18.04 8.47
C PHE A 928 -32.12 19.23 8.24
N THR A 929 -31.64 19.39 7.01
CA THR A 929 -30.96 20.59 6.54
C THR A 929 -31.97 21.57 5.95
N VAL A 930 -31.85 22.85 6.29
CA VAL A 930 -32.67 23.95 5.79
C VAL A 930 -31.96 24.65 4.62
N ILE A 931 -32.65 24.76 3.50
CA ILE A 931 -32.18 25.42 2.28
C ILE A 931 -33.11 26.59 1.99
N ARG A 932 -32.56 27.81 2.07
CA ARG A 932 -33.32 29.07 1.90
C ARG A 932 -33.31 29.60 0.47
N GLU A 933 -34.46 30.05 -0.02
CA GLU A 933 -34.69 30.59 -1.36
C GLU A 933 -34.01 31.95 -1.62
N PRO A 934 -33.95 32.38 -2.90
CA PRO A 934 -34.00 31.53 -4.09
C PRO A 934 -32.68 30.80 -4.32
N LYS A 935 -32.75 29.56 -4.83
CA LYS A 935 -31.57 28.79 -5.26
C LYS A 935 -31.60 28.57 -6.77
N GLU A 936 -30.48 28.81 -7.43
CA GLU A 936 -30.33 28.56 -8.87
C GLU A 936 -29.11 27.68 -9.14
N PHE A 937 -29.28 26.70 -10.03
CA PHE A 937 -28.20 25.82 -10.47
C PHE A 937 -28.52 25.18 -11.84
N THR A 938 -27.57 24.41 -12.36
CA THR A 938 -27.76 23.61 -13.57
C THR A 938 -28.12 22.18 -13.16
N LEU A 939 -29.34 21.75 -13.50
CA LEU A 939 -29.82 20.38 -13.35
C LEU A 939 -29.31 19.52 -14.51
N GLY A 940 -28.96 18.26 -14.27
CA GLY A 940 -28.48 17.33 -15.28
C GLY A 940 -26.97 17.42 -15.55
N SER A 941 -26.49 16.74 -16.58
CA SER A 941 -25.06 16.56 -16.84
C SER A 941 -24.65 17.09 -18.23
N PRO A 942 -23.39 17.55 -18.40
CA PRO A 942 -22.85 17.87 -19.72
C PRO A 942 -22.73 16.59 -20.56
N ALA A 943 -22.79 16.71 -21.88
CA ALA A 943 -22.72 15.57 -22.81
C ALA A 943 -21.47 14.69 -22.65
N THR A 944 -20.42 15.23 -22.03
CA THR A 944 -19.10 14.63 -21.87
C THR A 944 -18.91 13.93 -20.52
N GLU A 945 -19.91 13.94 -19.63
CA GLU A 945 -19.82 13.28 -18.32
C GLU A 945 -19.81 11.75 -18.44
N PRO A 946 -18.81 11.05 -17.86
CA PRO A 946 -18.79 9.58 -17.84
C PRO A 946 -20.03 8.98 -17.19
N GLY A 947 -20.60 7.93 -17.78
CA GLY A 947 -21.81 7.28 -17.27
C GLY A 947 -23.12 8.00 -17.59
N ARG A 948 -23.08 9.08 -18.39
CA ARG A 948 -24.26 9.78 -18.89
C ARG A 948 -25.07 8.93 -19.86
N VAL A 949 -26.39 8.97 -19.70
CA VAL A 949 -27.36 8.41 -20.65
C VAL A 949 -28.01 9.56 -21.40
N GLU A 950 -27.62 9.78 -22.67
CA GLU A 950 -27.82 11.07 -23.36
C GLU A 950 -29.26 11.60 -23.38
N VAL A 951 -30.25 10.71 -23.41
CA VAL A 951 -31.68 11.02 -23.54
C VAL A 951 -32.31 11.47 -22.21
N ASN A 952 -31.73 11.11 -21.06
CA ASN A 952 -32.43 11.17 -19.77
C ASN A 952 -32.00 12.31 -18.85
N GLU A 953 -30.90 13.02 -19.13
CA GLU A 953 -30.30 14.00 -18.21
C GLU A 953 -29.66 15.24 -18.90
N PRO A 954 -30.34 15.93 -19.84
CA PRO A 954 -29.81 17.16 -20.43
C PRO A 954 -29.56 18.27 -19.40
N ALA A 955 -28.40 18.92 -19.49
CA ALA A 955 -28.06 20.07 -18.64
C ALA A 955 -28.95 21.29 -18.94
N HIS A 956 -29.61 21.86 -17.93
CA HIS A 956 -30.41 23.08 -18.07
C HIS A 956 -30.56 23.83 -16.74
N ARG A 957 -30.85 25.14 -16.80
CA ARG A 957 -30.98 26.00 -15.62
C ARG A 957 -32.30 25.75 -14.89
N LYS A 958 -32.25 25.64 -13.57
CA LYS A 958 -33.40 25.54 -12.68
C LYS A 958 -33.30 26.52 -11.51
N ARG A 959 -34.46 26.98 -11.04
CA ARG A 959 -34.62 27.88 -9.89
C ARG A 959 -35.65 27.31 -8.90
N ILE A 960 -35.22 27.11 -7.65
CA ILE A 960 -36.07 26.78 -6.50
C ILE A 960 -36.45 28.11 -5.83
N VAL A 961 -37.75 28.38 -5.73
CA VAL A 961 -38.29 29.67 -5.25
C VAL A 961 -38.82 29.63 -3.82
N ARG A 962 -38.70 28.49 -3.14
CA ARG A 962 -39.23 28.22 -1.79
C ARG A 962 -38.13 27.78 -0.84
N SER A 963 -38.24 28.14 0.44
CA SER A 963 -37.47 27.54 1.51
C SER A 963 -37.96 26.12 1.73
N PHE A 964 -37.04 25.19 1.88
CA PHE A 964 -37.38 23.82 2.19
C PHE A 964 -36.37 23.22 3.16
N ALA A 965 -36.83 22.20 3.86
CA ALA A 965 -35.99 21.32 4.64
C ALA A 965 -35.93 19.94 3.99
N ILE A 966 -34.77 19.31 3.97
CA ILE A 966 -34.57 17.95 3.46
C ILE A 966 -33.86 17.11 4.51
N ALA A 967 -34.29 15.87 4.70
CA ALA A 967 -33.66 14.99 5.67
C ALA A 967 -32.19 14.75 5.31
N THR A 968 -31.33 14.82 6.33
CA THR A 968 -29.88 14.65 6.21
C THR A 968 -29.50 13.23 5.77
N LYS A 969 -30.36 12.24 6.06
CA LYS A 969 -30.16 10.81 5.83
C LYS A 969 -31.43 10.19 5.25
N GLU A 970 -31.28 9.02 4.62
CA GLU A 970 -32.39 8.18 4.17
C GLU A 970 -33.23 7.71 5.37
N VAL A 971 -34.52 7.42 5.14
CA VAL A 971 -35.38 6.83 6.20
C VAL A 971 -34.86 5.44 6.54
N THR A 972 -34.59 5.19 7.82
CA THR A 972 -34.05 3.90 8.26
C THR A 972 -35.12 2.83 8.40
N VAL A 973 -34.71 1.57 8.45
CA VAL A 973 -35.59 0.42 8.70
C VAL A 973 -36.40 0.62 9.98
N ASP A 974 -35.75 1.01 11.08
CA ASP A 974 -36.42 1.22 12.37
C ASP A 974 -37.44 2.36 12.30
N GLN A 975 -37.09 3.46 11.63
CA GLN A 975 -38.01 4.57 11.42
C GLN A 975 -39.23 4.14 10.61
N PHE A 976 -39.02 3.39 9.53
CA PHE A 976 -40.09 2.91 8.67
C PHE A 976 -40.97 1.86 9.36
N LEU A 977 -40.40 1.00 10.21
CA LEU A 977 -41.15 0.02 11.01
C LEU A 977 -42.04 0.69 12.08
N ARG A 978 -41.66 1.85 12.62
CA ARG A 978 -42.56 2.63 13.51
C ARG A 978 -43.83 3.09 12.78
N PHE A 979 -43.71 3.42 11.50
CA PHE A 979 -44.86 3.72 10.63
C PHE A 979 -45.61 2.46 10.21
N ARG A 980 -44.89 1.44 9.75
CA ARG A 980 -45.47 0.21 9.18
C ARG A 980 -44.80 -1.03 9.78
N PRO A 981 -45.25 -1.51 10.97
CA PRO A 981 -44.65 -2.66 11.64
C PRO A 981 -44.68 -3.96 10.83
N GLY A 982 -45.64 -4.09 9.90
CA GLY A 982 -45.78 -5.24 9.00
C GLY A 982 -45.01 -5.13 7.69
N HIS A 983 -44.07 -4.18 7.54
CA HIS A 983 -43.21 -4.11 6.35
C HIS A 983 -42.30 -5.33 6.27
N SER A 984 -42.16 -5.90 5.07
CA SER A 984 -41.32 -7.07 4.82
C SER A 984 -40.38 -6.78 3.67
N TRP A 985 -39.11 -7.13 3.86
CA TRP A 985 -38.05 -7.03 2.87
C TRP A 985 -37.06 -8.17 3.08
N VAL A 986 -36.16 -8.37 2.11
CA VAL A 986 -35.10 -9.36 2.23
C VAL A 986 -33.98 -8.78 3.10
N LYS A 987 -33.92 -9.20 4.37
CA LYS A 987 -32.97 -8.68 5.38
C LYS A 987 -31.51 -8.69 4.94
N ARG A 988 -31.09 -9.62 4.08
CA ARG A 988 -29.72 -9.67 3.54
C ARG A 988 -29.28 -8.32 2.95
N TYR A 989 -30.18 -7.60 2.27
CA TYR A 989 -29.84 -6.36 1.56
C TYR A 989 -29.99 -5.10 2.42
N SER A 990 -30.71 -5.17 3.53
CA SER A 990 -30.79 -4.11 4.54
C SER A 990 -30.95 -4.76 5.92
N PRO A 991 -29.84 -5.21 6.53
CA PRO A 991 -29.91 -6.07 7.71
C PRO A 991 -30.02 -5.31 9.03
N ASP A 992 -29.51 -4.08 9.07
CA ASP A 992 -29.37 -3.28 10.28
C ASP A 992 -30.57 -2.32 10.43
N GLY A 993 -31.01 -2.03 11.66
CA GLY A 993 -32.15 -1.14 11.93
C GLY A 993 -31.91 0.32 11.51
N ASP A 994 -30.64 0.73 11.50
CA ASP A 994 -30.14 2.02 11.05
C ASP A 994 -29.72 2.04 9.56
N SER A 995 -29.85 0.91 8.84
CA SER A 995 -29.77 0.89 7.37
C SER A 995 -31.03 1.49 6.73
N PRO A 996 -30.96 1.93 5.46
CA PRO A 996 -32.12 2.44 4.73
C PRO A 996 -33.24 1.43 4.65
N ALA A 997 -34.48 1.90 4.79
CA ALA A 997 -35.64 1.12 4.46
C ALA A 997 -35.68 0.86 2.94
N VAL A 998 -35.68 -0.42 2.57
CA VAL A 998 -35.71 -0.89 1.17
C VAL A 998 -37.02 -1.58 0.85
N SER A 999 -37.24 -1.88 -0.44
CA SER A 999 -38.50 -2.43 -0.95
C SER A 999 -39.68 -1.51 -0.67
N VAL A 1000 -39.42 -0.20 -0.58
CA VAL A 1000 -40.42 0.83 -0.31
C VAL A 1000 -41.04 1.27 -1.63
N LYS A 1001 -42.36 1.20 -1.72
CA LYS A 1001 -43.13 1.72 -2.86
C LYS A 1001 -43.29 3.22 -2.73
N TRP A 1002 -43.45 3.93 -3.84
CA TRP A 1002 -43.68 5.38 -3.83
C TRP A 1002 -44.89 5.76 -2.97
N TYR A 1003 -45.99 5.01 -3.09
CA TYR A 1003 -47.21 5.21 -2.27
C TYR A 1003 -46.96 5.09 -0.76
N GLN A 1004 -46.07 4.17 -0.36
CA GLN A 1004 -45.74 3.98 1.05
C GLN A 1004 -44.84 5.10 1.56
N ALA A 1005 -43.94 5.61 0.72
CA ALA A 1005 -43.12 6.78 1.05
C ALA A 1005 -43.99 8.04 1.21
N ALA A 1006 -44.97 8.26 0.32
CA ALA A 1006 -45.93 9.35 0.45
C ALA A 1006 -46.80 9.22 1.72
N ALA A 1007 -47.28 8.00 2.03
CA ALA A 1007 -48.01 7.72 3.26
C ALA A 1007 -47.16 7.97 4.52
N TYR A 1008 -45.88 7.59 4.49
CA TYR A 1008 -44.94 7.89 5.57
C TYR A 1008 -44.80 9.39 5.82
N CYS A 1009 -44.77 10.21 4.76
CA CYS A 1009 -44.70 11.67 4.89
C CYS A 1009 -45.94 12.26 5.57
N ASN A 1010 -47.14 11.80 5.23
CA ASN A 1010 -48.35 12.22 5.95
C ASN A 1010 -48.37 11.71 7.40
N TRP A 1011 -47.94 10.47 7.64
CA TRP A 1011 -47.75 9.94 8.99
C TRP A 1011 -46.78 10.80 9.80
N LEU A 1012 -45.64 11.19 9.22
CA LEU A 1012 -44.68 12.06 9.88
C LEU A 1012 -45.27 13.44 10.18
N SER A 1013 -46.13 13.96 9.28
CA SER A 1013 -46.86 15.22 9.49
C SER A 1013 -47.82 15.14 10.67
N ASP A 1014 -48.56 14.04 10.80
CA ASP A 1014 -49.43 13.76 11.95
C ASP A 1014 -48.64 13.69 13.26
N ARG A 1015 -47.53 12.94 13.26
CA ARG A 1015 -46.66 12.78 14.45
C ARG A 1015 -46.09 14.09 14.96
N GLU A 1016 -45.79 14.99 14.04
CA GLU A 1016 -45.30 16.35 14.29
C GLU A 1016 -46.41 17.37 14.59
N GLY A 1017 -47.69 16.96 14.56
CA GLY A 1017 -48.83 17.83 14.85
C GLY A 1017 -49.09 18.89 13.78
N ILE A 1018 -48.68 18.63 12.53
CA ILE A 1018 -48.97 19.51 11.40
C ILE A 1018 -50.44 19.34 11.03
N PRO A 1019 -51.21 20.44 10.90
CA PRO A 1019 -52.62 20.38 10.51
C PRO A 1019 -52.87 19.63 9.19
N GLU A 1020 -53.94 18.84 9.10
CA GLU A 1020 -54.28 18.04 7.92
C GLU A 1020 -54.55 18.90 6.67
N ASP A 1021 -54.99 20.15 6.83
CA ASP A 1021 -55.12 21.10 5.71
C ASP A 1021 -53.75 21.46 5.08
N GLN A 1022 -52.66 21.20 5.80
CA GLN A 1022 -51.26 21.40 5.38
C GLN A 1022 -50.57 20.13 4.88
N TRP A 1023 -51.25 18.98 4.83
CA TRP A 1023 -50.66 17.74 4.32
C TRP A 1023 -50.58 17.73 2.79
N CYS A 1024 -49.55 17.09 2.24
CA CYS A 1024 -49.25 17.15 0.81
C CYS A 1024 -49.96 16.05 -0.02
N TYR A 1025 -50.39 14.96 0.61
CA TYR A 1025 -50.99 13.82 -0.08
C TYR A 1025 -52.40 13.51 0.43
N GLU A 1026 -53.26 13.04 -0.46
CA GLU A 1026 -54.64 12.65 -0.18
C GLU A 1026 -54.83 11.19 -0.61
N PRO A 1027 -55.39 10.33 0.25
CA PRO A 1027 -55.66 8.94 -0.12
C PRO A 1027 -56.68 8.86 -1.26
N ASN A 1028 -56.69 7.74 -1.96
CA ASN A 1028 -57.65 7.50 -3.03
C ASN A 1028 -59.10 7.41 -2.49
N ALA A 1029 -60.08 7.22 -3.38
CA ALA A 1029 -61.50 7.12 -3.01
C ALA A 1029 -61.84 6.00 -2.01
N LYS A 1030 -60.94 5.03 -1.78
CA LYS A 1030 -61.09 3.97 -0.77
C LYS A 1030 -60.45 4.31 0.58
N GLY A 1031 -59.84 5.49 0.72
CA GLY A 1031 -59.06 5.87 1.89
C GLY A 1031 -57.67 5.21 1.93
N GLU A 1032 -57.19 4.69 0.81
CA GLU A 1032 -55.91 3.99 0.71
C GLU A 1032 -54.84 4.85 0.01
N TYR A 1033 -53.59 4.76 0.49
CA TYR A 1033 -52.43 5.28 -0.24
C TYR A 1033 -51.99 4.26 -1.29
N GLY A 1034 -52.55 4.39 -2.50
CA GLY A 1034 -52.33 3.51 -3.64
C GLY A 1034 -52.77 4.17 -4.94
N GLU A 1035 -52.97 3.39 -5.99
CA GLU A 1035 -53.43 3.90 -7.29
C GLU A 1035 -54.70 4.77 -7.14
N GLY A 1036 -54.68 5.92 -7.82
CA GLY A 1036 -55.74 6.94 -7.75
C GLY A 1036 -55.64 7.91 -6.58
N MET A 1037 -54.58 7.85 -5.76
CA MET A 1037 -54.31 8.88 -4.75
C MET A 1037 -53.88 10.19 -5.41
N THR A 1038 -54.02 11.33 -4.71
CA THR A 1038 -53.72 12.65 -5.25
C THR A 1038 -52.67 13.39 -4.41
N MET A 1039 -51.83 14.18 -5.07
CA MET A 1039 -51.12 15.29 -4.42
C MET A 1039 -52.08 16.46 -4.28
N ARG A 1040 -52.11 17.07 -3.10
CA ARG A 1040 -52.96 18.23 -2.86
C ARG A 1040 -52.51 19.38 -3.76
N LYS A 1041 -53.45 20.05 -4.41
CA LYS A 1041 -53.14 21.23 -5.22
C LYS A 1041 -52.43 22.28 -4.35
N GLY A 1042 -51.30 22.80 -4.81
CA GLY A 1042 -50.47 23.73 -4.06
C GLY A 1042 -49.55 23.07 -3.03
N HIS A 1043 -49.35 21.74 -3.06
CA HIS A 1043 -48.58 20.99 -2.06
C HIS A 1043 -47.16 21.50 -1.83
N LEU A 1044 -46.52 22.08 -2.85
CA LEU A 1044 -45.19 22.70 -2.72
C LEU A 1044 -45.18 23.98 -1.87
N SER A 1045 -46.35 24.53 -1.52
CA SER A 1045 -46.52 25.65 -0.61
C SER A 1045 -47.03 25.22 0.77
N LEU A 1046 -47.37 23.94 0.95
CA LEU A 1046 -47.87 23.42 2.21
C LEU A 1046 -46.71 23.01 3.12
N THR A 1047 -46.94 23.12 4.43
CA THR A 1047 -45.88 22.87 5.42
C THR A 1047 -45.70 21.40 5.81
N GLY A 1048 -46.58 20.50 5.36
CA GLY A 1048 -46.49 19.06 5.58
C GLY A 1048 -45.22 18.44 4.98
N TYR A 1049 -44.86 17.26 5.47
CA TYR A 1049 -43.79 16.47 4.86
C TYR A 1049 -44.25 15.91 3.51
N ARG A 1050 -43.28 15.80 2.60
CA ARG A 1050 -43.41 15.24 1.26
C ARG A 1050 -42.10 14.61 0.80
N LEU A 1051 -42.11 14.01 -0.37
CA LEU A 1051 -40.86 13.68 -1.06
C LEU A 1051 -40.23 14.95 -1.64
N PRO A 1052 -38.90 15.06 -1.72
CA PRO A 1052 -38.25 16.16 -2.42
C PRO A 1052 -38.63 16.14 -3.90
N THR A 1053 -38.66 17.33 -4.52
CA THR A 1053 -38.68 17.39 -5.99
C THR A 1053 -37.34 16.90 -6.54
N GLU A 1054 -37.29 16.46 -7.80
CA GLU A 1054 -36.05 16.12 -8.50
C GLU A 1054 -35.05 17.27 -8.43
N VAL A 1055 -35.55 18.51 -8.54
CA VAL A 1055 -34.74 19.74 -8.51
C VAL A 1055 -34.19 19.99 -7.11
N GLU A 1056 -35.01 19.86 -6.06
CA GLU A 1056 -34.58 19.99 -4.66
C GLU A 1056 -33.55 18.93 -4.28
N TRP A 1057 -33.77 17.68 -4.73
CA TRP A 1057 -32.87 16.56 -4.46
C TRP A 1057 -31.51 16.78 -5.13
N GLU A 1058 -31.46 17.11 -6.42
CA GLU A 1058 -30.17 17.29 -7.12
C GLU A 1058 -29.42 18.53 -6.60
N TYR A 1059 -30.14 19.61 -6.26
CA TYR A 1059 -29.53 20.76 -5.61
C TYR A 1059 -28.88 20.37 -4.28
N GLY A 1060 -29.62 19.64 -3.45
CA GLY A 1060 -29.13 19.08 -2.19
C GLY A 1060 -27.90 18.20 -2.41
N CYS A 1061 -27.95 17.29 -3.38
CA CYS A 1061 -26.86 16.36 -3.70
C CYS A 1061 -25.58 17.12 -4.09
N ARG A 1062 -25.69 18.07 -5.03
CA ARG A 1062 -24.55 18.85 -5.55
C ARG A 1062 -23.91 19.73 -4.50
N ALA A 1063 -24.69 20.32 -3.59
CA ALA A 1063 -24.19 21.22 -2.55
C ALA A 1063 -23.25 22.32 -3.09
N GLY A 1064 -23.55 22.87 -4.27
CA GLY A 1064 -22.74 23.91 -4.94
C GLY A 1064 -21.73 23.40 -5.99
N ALA A 1065 -21.48 22.09 -6.05
CA ALA A 1065 -20.57 21.50 -7.03
C ALA A 1065 -21.16 21.43 -8.45
N VAL A 1066 -20.35 21.74 -9.46
CA VAL A 1066 -20.70 21.60 -10.88
C VAL A 1066 -20.19 20.30 -11.49
N THR A 1067 -19.38 19.54 -10.76
CA THR A 1067 -18.92 18.20 -11.14
C THR A 1067 -20.02 17.15 -11.00
N GLY A 1068 -19.85 15.99 -11.63
CA GLY A 1068 -20.80 14.87 -11.54
C GLY A 1068 -20.97 14.28 -10.13
N ARG A 1069 -20.07 14.59 -9.20
CA ARG A 1069 -20.14 14.23 -7.77
C ARG A 1069 -19.83 15.44 -6.91
N TYR A 1070 -20.41 15.54 -5.72
CA TYR A 1070 -20.26 16.73 -4.85
C TYR A 1070 -18.86 16.91 -4.27
N PHE A 1071 -18.04 15.86 -4.26
CA PHE A 1071 -16.65 15.93 -3.82
C PHE A 1071 -15.67 16.10 -5.00
N GLY A 1072 -16.16 16.26 -6.23
CA GLY A 1072 -15.32 16.47 -7.42
C GLY A 1072 -15.27 15.24 -8.34
N ARG A 1073 -14.24 15.18 -9.19
CA ARG A 1073 -14.04 14.07 -10.14
C ARG A 1073 -13.48 12.75 -9.60
N PRO A 1074 -12.73 12.70 -8.48
CA PRO A 1074 -11.76 11.63 -8.31
C PRO A 1074 -12.40 10.30 -7.97
N GLU A 1075 -12.34 9.34 -8.90
CA GLU A 1075 -12.98 8.04 -8.71
C GLU A 1075 -12.40 7.26 -7.53
N GLY A 1076 -11.08 7.41 -7.29
CA GLY A 1076 -10.40 6.77 -6.16
C GLY A 1076 -10.90 7.22 -4.78
N LEU A 1077 -11.62 8.36 -4.70
CA LEU A 1077 -12.22 8.83 -3.45
C LEU A 1077 -13.67 8.37 -3.25
N LEU A 1078 -14.31 7.79 -4.26
CA LEU A 1078 -15.71 7.39 -4.22
C LEU A 1078 -16.09 6.52 -3.01
N PRO A 1079 -15.28 5.54 -2.56
CA PRO A 1079 -15.61 4.70 -1.41
C PRO A 1079 -15.73 5.45 -0.08
N PHE A 1080 -15.25 6.70 0.01
CA PHE A 1080 -15.36 7.53 1.21
C PHE A 1080 -16.62 8.40 1.25
N TYR A 1081 -17.39 8.43 0.15
CA TYR A 1081 -18.54 9.31 -0.05
C TYR A 1081 -19.80 8.56 -0.54
N ALA A 1082 -19.67 7.35 -1.08
CA ALA A 1082 -20.80 6.58 -1.59
C ALA A 1082 -20.64 5.07 -1.34
N TRP A 1083 -21.74 4.40 -1.00
CA TRP A 1083 -21.85 2.94 -1.03
C TRP A 1083 -22.31 2.49 -2.43
N GLY A 1084 -21.52 1.62 -3.06
CA GLY A 1084 -21.86 0.99 -4.34
C GLY A 1084 -21.19 -0.36 -4.52
N LEU A 1085 -21.22 -0.87 -5.74
CA LEU A 1085 -20.91 -2.28 -6.04
C LEU A 1085 -19.55 -2.76 -5.49
N ARG A 1086 -18.56 -1.86 -5.40
CA ARG A 1086 -17.19 -2.20 -4.99
C ARG A 1086 -16.92 -2.20 -3.48
N ASN A 1087 -17.72 -1.49 -2.69
CA ASN A 1087 -17.48 -1.30 -1.25
C ASN A 1087 -18.68 -1.64 -0.37
N ALA A 1088 -19.83 -1.96 -0.95
CA ALA A 1088 -21.05 -2.18 -0.19
C ALA A 1088 -21.34 -3.65 0.17
N ASP A 1089 -20.52 -4.61 -0.29
CA ASP A 1089 -20.72 -6.05 -0.05
C ASP A 1089 -22.12 -6.57 -0.42
N ASP A 1090 -22.67 -6.08 -1.54
CA ASP A 1090 -24.00 -6.47 -2.06
C ASP A 1090 -25.14 -6.22 -1.05
N ARG A 1091 -25.03 -5.15 -0.24
CA ARG A 1091 -26.07 -4.71 0.70
C ARG A 1091 -26.00 -3.20 0.99
N SER A 1092 -27.08 -2.64 1.52
CA SER A 1092 -27.08 -1.31 2.14
C SER A 1092 -26.38 -1.32 3.50
N TRP A 1093 -25.88 -0.15 3.89
CA TRP A 1093 -25.18 0.09 5.14
C TRP A 1093 -25.89 1.15 5.97
N PRO A 1094 -25.67 1.16 7.29
CA PRO A 1094 -26.21 2.20 8.15
C PRO A 1094 -25.95 3.60 7.64
N VAL A 1095 -27.00 4.42 7.67
CA VAL A 1095 -26.97 5.78 7.11
C VAL A 1095 -25.95 6.67 7.84
N GLY A 1096 -25.27 7.53 7.09
CA GLY A 1096 -24.32 8.50 7.64
C GLY A 1096 -22.96 7.94 8.08
N ARG A 1097 -22.57 6.76 7.59
CA ARG A 1097 -21.22 6.20 7.82
C ARG A 1097 -20.13 6.88 6.99
N LEU A 1098 -20.46 7.32 5.78
CA LEU A 1098 -19.53 7.98 4.86
C LEU A 1098 -19.57 9.51 5.02
N LYS A 1099 -18.64 10.22 4.36
CA LYS A 1099 -18.53 11.68 4.52
C LYS A 1099 -19.75 12.39 3.91
N PRO A 1100 -20.32 13.39 4.62
CA PRO A 1100 -21.41 14.18 4.08
C PRO A 1100 -20.92 15.15 2.99
N ASN A 1101 -21.85 15.72 2.25
CA ASN A 1101 -21.56 16.87 1.39
C ASN A 1101 -21.54 18.19 2.19
N ASP A 1102 -21.25 19.31 1.53
CA ASP A 1102 -21.11 20.62 2.19
C ASP A 1102 -22.43 21.19 2.75
N LEU A 1103 -23.58 20.56 2.48
CA LEU A 1103 -24.87 20.87 3.12
C LEU A 1103 -25.20 19.95 4.30
N GLY A 1104 -24.28 19.04 4.66
CA GLY A 1104 -24.47 18.09 5.75
C GLY A 1104 -25.38 16.91 5.38
N LEU A 1105 -25.59 16.66 4.09
CA LEU A 1105 -26.37 15.52 3.61
C LEU A 1105 -25.48 14.31 3.38
N PHE A 1106 -25.95 13.15 3.82
CA PHE A 1106 -25.29 11.87 3.71
C PHE A 1106 -25.89 11.01 2.61
N ASP A 1107 -25.07 10.09 2.11
CA ASP A 1107 -25.47 8.99 1.21
C ASP A 1107 -26.11 9.45 -0.12
N MET A 1108 -26.01 10.74 -0.45
CA MET A 1108 -26.66 11.34 -1.65
C MET A 1108 -26.25 10.74 -2.99
N LEU A 1109 -25.20 9.91 -3.06
CA LEU A 1109 -24.70 9.32 -4.31
C LEU A 1109 -24.94 7.81 -4.42
N GLY A 1110 -25.27 7.13 -3.32
CA GLY A 1110 -25.25 5.68 -3.21
C GLY A 1110 -26.05 5.17 -2.01
N ASN A 1111 -25.77 3.95 -1.54
CA ASN A 1111 -26.59 3.24 -0.55
C ASN A 1111 -27.92 2.77 -1.14
N VAL A 1112 -28.91 3.64 -1.35
CA VAL A 1112 -30.13 3.31 -2.10
C VAL A 1112 -30.52 4.40 -3.09
N LEU A 1113 -31.17 3.99 -4.17
CA LEU A 1113 -31.89 4.91 -5.05
C LEU A 1113 -33.05 5.53 -4.28
N GLU A 1114 -33.28 6.82 -4.46
CA GLU A 1114 -34.28 7.54 -3.70
C GLU A 1114 -35.47 7.97 -4.54
N TRP A 1115 -36.66 7.70 -4.02
CA TRP A 1115 -37.89 8.27 -4.55
C TRP A 1115 -37.90 9.80 -4.46
N VAL A 1116 -38.23 10.43 -5.58
CA VAL A 1116 -38.63 11.83 -5.63
C VAL A 1116 -40.09 11.96 -6.03
N GLU A 1117 -40.66 13.15 -5.85
CA GLU A 1117 -42.07 13.41 -6.12
C GLU A 1117 -42.40 13.37 -7.63
N ASP A 1118 -41.47 13.82 -8.46
CA ASP A 1118 -41.66 14.08 -9.87
C ASP A 1118 -41.96 12.82 -10.71
N PRO A 1119 -42.86 12.94 -11.71
CA PRO A 1119 -43.06 11.89 -12.70
C PRO A 1119 -41.93 11.86 -13.73
N ALA A 1120 -41.73 10.70 -14.34
CA ALA A 1120 -40.73 10.48 -15.38
C ALA A 1120 -41.20 11.01 -16.74
N VAL A 1121 -41.23 12.34 -16.89
CA VAL A 1121 -41.57 13.04 -18.13
C VAL A 1121 -40.35 13.76 -18.72
N PRO A 1122 -40.33 14.05 -20.03
CA PRO A 1122 -39.34 14.94 -20.62
C PRO A 1122 -39.38 16.33 -19.98
N TYR A 1123 -38.23 17.00 -19.89
CA TYR A 1123 -38.17 18.35 -19.37
C TYR A 1123 -38.98 19.33 -20.24
N ALA A 1124 -39.86 20.10 -19.61
CA ALA A 1124 -40.64 21.12 -20.28
C ALA A 1124 -39.71 22.23 -20.82
N THR A 1125 -39.87 22.59 -22.09
CA THR A 1125 -39.09 23.65 -22.74
C THR A 1125 -39.41 25.01 -22.11
N GLY A 1126 -38.37 25.75 -21.70
CA GLY A 1126 -38.50 27.11 -21.14
C GLY A 1126 -38.94 27.20 -19.67
N GLN A 1127 -39.25 26.08 -18.99
CA GLN A 1127 -39.60 26.11 -17.57
C GLN A 1127 -38.35 26.15 -16.67
N VAL A 1128 -38.00 27.35 -16.21
CA VAL A 1128 -36.85 27.59 -15.32
C VAL A 1128 -37.22 27.36 -13.85
N GLU A 1129 -38.41 27.77 -13.43
CA GLU A 1129 -38.83 27.64 -12.02
C GLU A 1129 -39.36 26.23 -11.70
N ASP A 1130 -38.97 25.72 -10.54
CA ASP A 1130 -39.46 24.48 -9.97
C ASP A 1130 -40.86 24.69 -9.36
N ARG A 1131 -41.89 24.49 -10.20
CA ARG A 1131 -43.31 24.70 -9.87
C ARG A 1131 -44.10 23.40 -10.01
N GLU A 1132 -45.17 23.33 -9.25
CA GLU A 1132 -46.17 22.27 -9.34
C GLU A 1132 -46.70 22.17 -10.77
N ASN A 1133 -46.84 20.93 -11.26
CA ASN A 1133 -47.54 20.65 -12.49
C ASN A 1133 -48.90 20.00 -12.19
N ALA A 1134 -49.97 20.79 -12.35
CA ALA A 1134 -51.34 20.39 -12.08
C ALA A 1134 -51.81 19.17 -12.89
N GLN A 1135 -51.13 18.83 -14.00
CA GLN A 1135 -51.46 17.67 -14.82
C GLN A 1135 -51.13 16.33 -14.13
N TYR A 1136 -50.20 16.32 -13.17
CA TYR A 1136 -49.65 15.10 -12.59
C TYR A 1136 -49.96 14.91 -11.11
N LEU A 1137 -51.01 15.60 -10.63
CA LEU A 1137 -51.47 15.51 -9.24
C LEU A 1137 -52.07 14.14 -8.91
N GLU A 1138 -52.78 13.52 -9.84
CA GLU A 1138 -53.27 12.15 -9.67
C GLU A 1138 -52.13 11.14 -9.91
N ILE A 1139 -51.95 10.20 -8.99
CA ILE A 1139 -50.89 9.19 -9.03
C ILE A 1139 -51.48 7.86 -9.51
N ASN A 1140 -51.01 7.38 -10.66
CA ASN A 1140 -51.45 6.12 -11.26
C ASN A 1140 -50.28 5.26 -11.75
N GLU A 1141 -50.56 4.03 -12.16
CA GLU A 1141 -49.55 3.07 -12.62
C GLU A 1141 -49.07 3.30 -14.07
N GLN A 1142 -49.70 4.22 -14.81
CA GLN A 1142 -49.37 4.49 -16.21
C GLN A 1142 -48.14 5.38 -16.34
N LEU A 1143 -47.87 6.21 -15.33
CA LEU A 1143 -46.77 7.17 -15.32
C LEU A 1143 -45.74 6.78 -14.26
N ASN A 1144 -44.54 6.39 -14.70
CA ASN A 1144 -43.42 6.12 -13.81
C ASN A 1144 -43.07 7.35 -12.96
N ARG A 1145 -42.54 7.10 -11.76
CA ARG A 1145 -41.96 8.11 -10.88
C ARG A 1145 -40.44 8.04 -10.93
N LEU A 1146 -39.80 9.16 -10.66
CA LEU A 1146 -38.35 9.28 -10.75
C LEU A 1146 -37.65 8.73 -9.51
N LEU A 1147 -36.48 8.16 -9.77
CA LEU A 1147 -35.49 7.76 -8.78
C LEU A 1147 -34.22 8.60 -9.00
N ARG A 1148 -33.59 9.02 -7.91
CA ARG A 1148 -32.36 9.81 -7.94
C ARG A 1148 -31.24 9.16 -7.13
N GLY A 1149 -30.00 9.51 -7.48
CA GLY A 1149 -28.81 8.91 -6.87
C GLY A 1149 -28.51 7.52 -7.43
N GLY A 1150 -27.57 6.81 -6.81
CA GLY A 1150 -27.28 5.41 -7.08
C GLY A 1150 -27.58 4.54 -5.87
N SER A 1151 -27.24 3.24 -5.93
CA SER A 1151 -27.45 2.31 -4.81
C SER A 1151 -26.20 1.47 -4.53
N PHE A 1152 -26.24 0.63 -3.50
CA PHE A 1152 -25.21 -0.34 -3.18
C PHE A 1152 -24.85 -1.30 -4.34
N SER A 1153 -25.71 -1.45 -5.35
CA SER A 1153 -25.46 -2.27 -6.54
C SER A 1153 -24.99 -1.47 -7.75
N SER A 1154 -24.95 -0.14 -7.66
CA SER A 1154 -24.54 0.73 -8.77
C SER A 1154 -23.03 0.69 -9.00
N THR A 1155 -22.63 0.72 -10.27
CA THR A 1155 -21.21 0.88 -10.64
C THR A 1155 -20.74 2.32 -10.38
N ARG A 1156 -19.42 2.54 -10.40
CA ARG A 1156 -18.83 3.86 -10.12
C ARG A 1156 -19.29 4.97 -11.08
N GLU A 1157 -19.62 4.62 -12.31
CA GLU A 1157 -20.11 5.54 -13.36
C GLU A 1157 -21.56 5.97 -13.10
N LEU A 1158 -22.29 5.22 -12.28
CA LEU A 1158 -23.68 5.47 -11.92
C LEU A 1158 -23.83 6.22 -10.58
N LEU A 1159 -22.81 6.18 -9.70
CA LEU A 1159 -22.79 6.94 -8.44
C LEU A 1159 -22.49 8.44 -8.69
N ARG A 1160 -23.50 9.20 -9.14
CA ARG A 1160 -23.37 10.60 -9.55
C ARG A 1160 -24.65 11.40 -9.29
N CYS A 1161 -24.49 12.71 -9.12
CA CYS A 1161 -25.56 13.64 -8.74
C CYS A 1161 -26.70 13.66 -9.76
N ALA A 1162 -26.38 13.54 -11.06
CA ALA A 1162 -27.32 13.64 -12.16
C ALA A 1162 -28.00 12.31 -12.54
N LEU A 1163 -27.64 11.19 -11.88
CA LEU A 1163 -28.23 9.89 -12.21
C LEU A 1163 -29.75 9.94 -12.00
N ARG A 1164 -30.47 9.50 -13.03
CA ARG A 1164 -31.92 9.49 -13.10
C ARG A 1164 -32.42 8.11 -13.51
N GLY A 1165 -33.17 7.46 -12.62
CA GLY A 1165 -33.92 6.25 -12.88
C GLY A 1165 -35.42 6.52 -12.92
N SER A 1166 -36.21 5.56 -13.38
CA SER A 1166 -37.67 5.67 -13.28
C SER A 1166 -38.31 4.29 -13.24
N VAL A 1167 -39.29 4.11 -12.35
CA VAL A 1167 -40.07 2.87 -12.21
C VAL A 1167 -41.50 3.21 -11.80
N ARG A 1168 -42.41 2.24 -11.86
CA ARG A 1168 -43.83 2.44 -11.51
C ARG A 1168 -43.99 2.76 -10.01
N PRO A 1169 -45.00 3.55 -9.60
CA PRO A 1169 -45.22 3.87 -8.19
C PRO A 1169 -45.43 2.65 -7.27
N SER A 1170 -46.03 1.57 -7.78
CA SER A 1170 -46.20 0.30 -7.04
C SER A 1170 -44.93 -0.55 -6.93
N TYR A 1171 -43.87 -0.22 -7.66
CA TYR A 1171 -42.62 -0.98 -7.64
C TYR A 1171 -41.86 -0.71 -6.34
N GLY A 1172 -41.45 -1.78 -5.67
CA GLY A 1172 -40.57 -1.72 -4.50
C GLY A 1172 -39.46 -2.74 -4.70
N ASP A 1173 -38.22 -2.28 -4.72
CA ASP A 1173 -37.04 -3.12 -4.95
C ASP A 1173 -36.04 -3.00 -3.81
N ILE A 1174 -35.15 -3.99 -3.70
CA ILE A 1174 -34.10 -4.05 -2.67
C ILE A 1174 -33.14 -2.85 -2.73
N THR A 1175 -33.07 -2.13 -3.85
CA THR A 1175 -32.20 -0.97 -4.05
C THR A 1175 -32.90 0.37 -3.86
N VAL A 1176 -34.21 0.39 -3.56
CA VAL A 1176 -35.04 1.61 -3.56
C VAL A 1176 -35.52 1.96 -2.16
N GLY A 1177 -35.19 3.18 -1.73
CA GLY A 1177 -35.65 3.82 -0.50
C GLY A 1177 -36.07 5.27 -0.77
N PHE A 1178 -36.02 6.13 0.26
CA PHE A 1178 -36.42 7.53 0.16
C PHE A 1178 -35.93 8.37 1.35
N ARG A 1179 -36.02 9.69 1.21
CA ARG A 1179 -35.89 10.65 2.30
C ARG A 1179 -37.00 11.71 2.24
N PRO A 1180 -37.52 12.18 3.38
CA PRO A 1180 -38.55 13.23 3.39
C PRO A 1180 -37.96 14.63 3.23
N SER A 1181 -38.75 15.53 2.68
CA SER A 1181 -38.57 16.98 2.68
C SER A 1181 -39.85 17.68 3.15
N ARG A 1182 -39.80 19.00 3.38
CA ARG A 1182 -40.98 19.83 3.60
C ARG A 1182 -40.71 21.28 3.22
N THR A 1183 -41.73 21.98 2.77
CA THR A 1183 -41.63 23.43 2.55
C THR A 1183 -41.69 24.17 3.90
N LEU A 1184 -40.90 25.24 4.02
CA LEU A 1184 -40.94 26.14 5.16
C LEU A 1184 -41.57 27.46 4.72
N LEU A 1185 -42.43 28.01 5.56
CA LEU A 1185 -42.94 29.37 5.40
C LEU A 1185 -41.95 30.29 6.13
N ASP A 1186 -41.48 31.31 5.43
CA ASP A 1186 -40.62 32.36 6.01
C ASP A 1186 -41.38 33.27 7.00
#